data_AF-A0A352WHK6-F1
#
_entry.id   AF-A0A352WHK6-F1
#
_cell.length_a   1.000
_cell.length_b   1.000
_cell.length_c   1.000
_cell.angle_alpha   90.00
_cell.angle_beta   90.00
_cell.angle_gamma   90.00
#
_symmetry.space_group_name_H-M   'P 1'
#
loop_
_entity.id
_entity.type
_entity.pdbx_description
1 polymer ?
#
loop_
_entity_poly.entity_id
_entity_poly.type
_entity_poly.pdbx_seq_one_letter_code
_entity_poly.pdbx_strand_id
1 'polypeptide(L)'
;MINGKKLVALCTSRAYDPQIHGYIEVLNESLKCHDCALMIFTINSDIYWDESISPAETYVFDIMPYDELDCVIIMDEKIKSHTVANRIISRSRENNVPVIIIDGSYEGCVSINFDYKKGFENITRHIIEDHNVKRPHMIAGLPNNVFSDERIEVFKKVLAENGIAFDDSMLSYGDFWADPTREAMKKILARDILPDAIICANDIMAINACDMLIKAGISVPGQVIVSGFDGYEEVFFTTPKISSVSCETVHLAEGTAEVALDIIAGKPVKDTLISPVLITNESCGCKSQSMNGKTLMARFNNSFYRHLDDARILYDITSDMVTSLTPYQMAASIHHHKTKTHLCIVDKKCFDPEQNYFLIPDLDKIPKDLHIINDADYAEEHRFEKLPLPDELFYDSTVNDKESVLSGNYRNRIAELATSGYPLIFNALDYANKPFGFNCYYFQDYVITNYSRAANITSAVSLGIGGFINMQYQRFLLKKMDAMYNHDALTGLYNRLGFHNKYSHIKDLPENRNKPVTVIMSDLDGLKYINDNFGHAEGDRAIATVANALMDSCPENAISARFGGDELFSVVIGECDAEKIIHKIDSYLKDFNAHSGLPYTVQTSSGTYTTSLNDGFDILKAIRFADKKMYEIKNDKKLGRSELD
;
A
#
# COMPACT_ATOMS: atom_id res chain seq x y z
N MET A 1 -23.32 15.01 4.42
CA MET A 1 -23.24 16.21 3.54
C MET A 1 -21.95 16.97 3.82
N ILE A 2 -21.18 17.28 2.78
CA ILE A 2 -19.97 18.11 2.84
C ILE A 2 -20.16 19.33 1.94
N ASN A 3 -19.97 20.53 2.49
CA ASN A 3 -20.12 21.79 1.75
C ASN A 3 -21.47 21.88 0.99
N GLY A 4 -22.54 21.37 1.59
CA GLY A 4 -23.88 21.34 0.99
C GLY A 4 -24.13 20.20 0.00
N LYS A 5 -23.11 19.40 -0.34
CA LYS A 5 -23.24 18.27 -1.27
C LYS A 5 -23.58 16.96 -0.56
N LYS A 6 -24.38 16.14 -1.25
CA LYS A 6 -24.68 14.76 -0.88
C LYS A 6 -23.53 13.83 -1.28
N LEU A 7 -23.23 12.81 -0.48
CA LEU A 7 -22.07 11.94 -0.69
C LEU A 7 -22.51 10.57 -1.19
N VAL A 8 -21.97 10.15 -2.32
CA VAL A 8 -22.21 8.83 -2.91
C VAL A 8 -20.88 8.09 -2.97
N ALA A 9 -20.82 6.88 -2.42
CA ALA A 9 -19.66 6.01 -2.53
C ALA A 9 -19.84 4.99 -3.67
N LEU A 10 -18.80 4.77 -4.48
CA LEU A 10 -18.72 3.68 -5.45
C LEU A 10 -17.60 2.73 -5.04
N CYS A 11 -17.94 1.48 -4.76
CA CYS A 11 -17.00 0.39 -4.45
C CYS A 11 -16.78 -0.46 -5.70
N THR A 12 -15.54 -0.53 -6.19
CA THR A 12 -15.18 -1.29 -7.40
C THR A 12 -13.75 -1.82 -7.34
N SER A 13 -13.33 -2.54 -8.37
CA SER A 13 -11.92 -2.83 -8.68
C SER A 13 -11.51 -2.11 -9.96
N ARG A 14 -10.19 -1.94 -10.16
CA ARG A 14 -9.56 -1.49 -11.41
C ARG A 14 -10.31 -0.33 -12.07
N ALA A 15 -10.43 0.81 -11.38
CA ALA A 15 -11.11 2.00 -11.92
C ALA A 15 -10.56 2.51 -13.28
N TYR A 16 -9.36 2.05 -13.67
CA TYR A 16 -8.75 2.29 -14.98
C TYR A 16 -9.21 1.32 -16.09
N ASP A 17 -10.02 0.32 -15.78
CA ASP A 17 -10.65 -0.55 -16.78
C ASP A 17 -11.59 0.29 -17.66
N PRO A 18 -11.51 0.22 -18.99
CA PRO A 18 -12.28 1.09 -19.87
C PRO A 18 -13.80 1.05 -19.67
N GLN A 19 -14.37 -0.08 -19.26
CA GLN A 19 -15.80 -0.20 -19.00
C GLN A 19 -16.19 0.50 -17.70
N ILE A 20 -15.38 0.31 -16.64
CA ILE A 20 -15.58 0.92 -15.32
C ILE A 20 -15.31 2.43 -15.38
N HIS A 21 -14.26 2.85 -16.09
CA HIS A 21 -13.96 4.26 -16.32
C HIS A 21 -15.10 4.98 -17.04
N GLY A 22 -15.65 4.39 -18.12
CA GLY A 22 -16.81 4.95 -18.81
C GLY A 22 -18.05 5.02 -17.92
N TYR A 23 -18.26 4.00 -17.08
CA TYR A 23 -19.32 4.00 -16.07
C TYR A 23 -19.16 5.16 -15.06
N ILE A 24 -17.94 5.38 -14.55
CA ILE A 24 -17.62 6.46 -13.60
C ILE A 24 -17.93 7.83 -14.20
N GLU A 25 -17.53 8.06 -15.45
CA GLU A 25 -17.78 9.33 -16.17
C GLU A 25 -19.28 9.65 -16.23
N VAL A 26 -20.08 8.70 -16.71
CA VAL A 26 -21.54 8.89 -16.85
C VAL A 26 -22.24 9.02 -15.49
N LEU A 27 -21.83 8.21 -14.51
CA LEU A 27 -22.37 8.29 -13.15
C LEU A 27 -22.08 9.65 -12.52
N ASN A 28 -20.83 10.12 -12.57
CA ASN A 28 -20.46 11.40 -11.95
C ASN A 28 -21.13 12.59 -12.63
N GLU A 29 -21.21 12.64 -13.97
CA GLU A 29 -21.91 13.74 -14.66
C GLU A 29 -23.41 13.80 -14.28
N SER A 30 -24.06 12.64 -14.11
CA SER A 30 -25.46 12.56 -13.70
C SER A 30 -25.66 13.03 -12.25
N LEU A 31 -24.78 12.61 -11.34
CA LEU A 31 -24.81 12.99 -9.92
C LEU A 31 -24.46 14.48 -9.70
N LYS A 32 -23.47 14.99 -10.44
CA LYS A 32 -23.00 16.38 -10.35
C LYS A 32 -24.09 17.40 -10.64
N CYS A 33 -25.02 17.07 -11.54
CA CYS A 33 -26.18 17.91 -11.87
C CYS A 33 -27.15 18.11 -10.68
N HIS A 34 -27.00 17.34 -9.60
CA HIS A 34 -27.89 17.30 -8.44
C HIS A 34 -27.14 17.52 -7.11
N ASP A 35 -26.06 18.31 -7.13
CA ASP A 35 -25.25 18.65 -5.94
C ASP A 35 -24.73 17.42 -5.16
N CYS A 36 -24.44 16.32 -5.88
CA CYS A 36 -23.82 15.14 -5.31
C CYS A 36 -22.30 15.13 -5.61
N ALA A 37 -21.52 14.58 -4.69
CA ALA A 37 -20.10 14.29 -4.86
C ALA A 37 -19.87 12.78 -4.84
N LEU A 38 -19.14 12.27 -5.84
CA LEU A 38 -18.81 10.85 -5.97
C LEU A 38 -17.44 10.56 -5.34
N MET A 39 -17.40 9.59 -4.42
CA MET A 39 -16.18 9.06 -3.80
C MET A 39 -16.00 7.60 -4.24
N ILE A 40 -14.90 7.31 -4.93
CA ILE A 40 -14.62 6.00 -5.50
C ILE A 40 -13.61 5.29 -4.61
N PHE A 41 -14.00 4.16 -4.04
CA PHE A 41 -13.12 3.30 -3.26
C PHE A 41 -12.79 2.09 -4.13
N THR A 42 -11.53 1.97 -4.54
CA THR A 42 -11.12 0.96 -5.52
C THR A 42 -9.88 0.20 -5.10
N ILE A 43 -9.92 -1.09 -5.37
CA ILE A 43 -8.74 -1.98 -5.36
C ILE A 43 -8.12 -2.00 -6.77
N ASN A 44 -6.82 -2.31 -6.86
CA ASN A 44 -6.07 -2.31 -8.11
C ASN A 44 -5.97 -3.69 -8.76
N SER A 45 -6.38 -4.73 -8.03
CA SER A 45 -6.41 -6.13 -8.46
C SER A 45 -7.79 -6.78 -8.26
N ASP A 46 -8.09 -7.85 -8.99
CA ASP A 46 -9.28 -8.69 -8.75
C ASP A 46 -8.96 -9.68 -7.61
N ILE A 47 -9.87 -9.88 -6.66
CA ILE A 47 -9.64 -10.71 -5.44
C ILE A 47 -9.82 -12.23 -5.70
N TYR A 48 -10.29 -12.64 -6.89
CA TYR A 48 -10.42 -14.05 -7.33
C TYR A 48 -10.85 -15.06 -6.25
N TRP A 49 -12.10 -15.09 -5.78
CA TRP A 49 -12.78 -16.17 -5.00
C TRP A 49 -12.04 -16.92 -3.87
N ASP A 50 -10.78 -16.61 -3.56
CA ASP A 50 -9.99 -17.21 -2.50
C ASP A 50 -10.21 -16.37 -1.25
N GLU A 51 -11.34 -16.65 -0.59
CA GLU A 51 -11.77 -15.97 0.64
C GLU A 51 -10.83 -16.21 1.83
N SER A 52 -9.77 -17.01 1.67
CA SER A 52 -8.82 -17.31 2.74
C SER A 52 -7.81 -16.19 3.00
N ILE A 53 -7.58 -15.31 2.02
CA ILE A 53 -6.65 -14.17 2.12
C ILE A 53 -7.50 -12.89 2.10
N SER A 54 -7.35 -12.03 3.10
CA SER A 54 -7.87 -10.66 3.06
C SER A 54 -6.76 -9.75 2.54
N PRO A 55 -6.78 -9.31 1.27
CA PRO A 55 -5.77 -8.42 0.75
C PRO A 55 -5.84 -7.09 1.48
N ALA A 56 -4.67 -6.52 1.81
CA ALA A 56 -4.57 -5.22 2.47
C ALA A 56 -5.18 -4.10 1.61
N GLU A 57 -5.27 -4.27 0.29
CA GLU A 57 -5.99 -3.35 -0.61
C GLU A 57 -7.45 -3.12 -0.17
N THR A 58 -8.10 -4.13 0.43
CA THR A 58 -9.51 -4.04 0.88
C THR A 58 -9.71 -3.09 2.06
N TYR A 59 -8.62 -2.66 2.71
CA TYR A 59 -8.62 -1.63 3.75
C TYR A 59 -9.27 -0.32 3.28
N VAL A 60 -9.23 -0.04 1.97
CA VAL A 60 -9.88 1.13 1.37
C VAL A 60 -11.39 1.16 1.63
N PHE A 61 -12.03 0.00 1.72
CA PHE A 61 -13.45 -0.13 2.06
C PHE A 61 -13.73 0.02 3.55
N ASP A 62 -12.71 -0.18 4.38
CA ASP A 62 -12.84 -0.09 5.83
C ASP A 62 -12.81 1.36 6.32
N ILE A 63 -12.11 2.24 5.59
CA ILE A 63 -11.98 3.68 5.86
C ILE A 63 -13.07 4.55 5.21
N MET A 64 -14.10 3.94 4.62
CA MET A 64 -15.21 4.72 4.07
C MET A 64 -15.93 5.49 5.18
N PRO A 65 -16.44 6.70 4.91
CA PRO A 65 -17.12 7.54 5.90
C PRO A 65 -18.58 7.12 6.02
N TYR A 66 -18.85 5.88 6.44
CA TYR A 66 -20.18 5.25 6.42
C TYR A 66 -21.27 6.08 7.13
N ASP A 67 -20.94 6.86 8.15
CA ASP A 67 -21.88 7.72 8.88
C ASP A 67 -22.24 9.03 8.16
N GLU A 68 -21.55 9.34 7.06
CA GLU A 68 -21.75 10.58 6.31
C GLU A 68 -22.22 10.37 4.87
N LEU A 69 -22.16 9.12 4.39
CA LEU A 69 -22.62 8.73 3.07
C LEU A 69 -24.14 8.76 3.00
N ASP A 70 -24.67 9.29 1.89
CA ASP A 70 -26.10 9.28 1.62
C ASP A 70 -26.50 8.02 0.81
N CYS A 71 -25.55 7.39 0.10
CA CYS A 71 -25.74 6.14 -0.64
C CYS A 71 -24.40 5.43 -0.89
N VAL A 72 -24.41 4.09 -0.89
CA VAL A 72 -23.28 3.24 -1.30
C VAL A 72 -23.67 2.44 -2.54
N ILE A 73 -22.80 2.38 -3.54
CA ILE A 73 -22.94 1.58 -4.76
C ILE A 73 -21.83 0.54 -4.77
N ILE A 74 -22.16 -0.73 -4.97
CA ILE A 74 -21.20 -1.84 -5.02
C ILE A 74 -21.27 -2.52 -6.38
N MET A 75 -20.14 -2.58 -7.09
CA MET A 75 -19.99 -3.40 -8.31
C MET A 75 -19.57 -4.82 -7.94
N ASP A 76 -20.55 -5.70 -7.68
CA ASP A 76 -20.33 -7.03 -7.08
C ASP A 76 -19.42 -7.90 -7.94
N GLU A 77 -19.73 -8.02 -9.23
CA GLU A 77 -18.94 -8.77 -10.23
C GLU A 77 -17.54 -8.19 -10.50
N LYS A 78 -17.27 -6.95 -10.06
CA LYS A 78 -15.93 -6.35 -10.17
C LYS A 78 -15.08 -6.62 -8.92
N ILE A 79 -15.68 -6.57 -7.73
CA ILE A 79 -14.99 -6.90 -6.48
C ILE A 79 -14.76 -8.41 -6.37
N LYS A 80 -15.71 -9.23 -6.87
CA LYS A 80 -15.64 -10.71 -6.93
C LYS A 80 -15.40 -11.38 -5.56
N SER A 81 -15.95 -10.78 -4.50
CA SER A 81 -15.87 -11.31 -3.14
C SER A 81 -17.15 -11.01 -2.37
N HIS A 82 -17.97 -12.04 -2.15
CA HIS A 82 -19.16 -11.95 -1.31
C HIS A 82 -18.83 -11.56 0.12
N THR A 83 -17.67 -12.01 0.64
CA THR A 83 -17.20 -11.62 1.97
C THR A 83 -16.97 -10.10 2.08
N VAL A 84 -16.29 -9.49 1.10
CA VAL A 84 -16.06 -8.03 1.08
C VAL A 84 -17.37 -7.28 0.86
N ALA A 85 -18.21 -7.71 -0.08
CA ALA A 85 -19.52 -7.09 -0.33
C ALA A 85 -20.41 -7.11 0.92
N ASN A 86 -20.54 -8.26 1.58
CA ASN A 86 -21.30 -8.37 2.84
C ASN A 86 -20.72 -7.52 3.96
N ARG A 87 -19.39 -7.38 4.04
CA ARG A 87 -18.74 -6.47 5.01
C ARG A 87 -19.15 -5.02 4.79
N ILE A 88 -19.12 -4.55 3.53
CA ILE A 88 -19.55 -3.21 3.15
C ILE A 88 -21.05 -3.01 3.44
N ILE A 89 -21.89 -3.97 3.07
CA ILE A 89 -23.34 -3.95 3.31
C ILE A 89 -23.63 -3.86 4.82
N SER A 90 -22.95 -4.67 5.64
CA SER A 90 -23.16 -4.70 7.09
C SER A 90 -22.83 -3.36 7.73
N ARG A 91 -21.66 -2.76 7.40
CA ARG A 91 -21.27 -1.44 7.91
C ARG A 91 -22.19 -0.32 7.42
N SER A 92 -22.69 -0.42 6.20
CA SER A 92 -23.68 0.54 5.66
C SER A 92 -24.99 0.46 6.45
N ARG A 93 -25.49 -0.75 6.73
CA ARG A 93 -26.70 -0.96 7.54
C ARG A 93 -26.55 -0.46 8.97
N GLU A 94 -25.40 -0.69 9.61
CA GLU A 94 -25.10 -0.19 10.96
C GLU A 94 -25.19 1.34 11.05
N ASN A 95 -24.92 2.04 9.94
CA ASN A 95 -24.99 3.50 9.84
C ASN A 95 -26.26 4.01 9.13
N ASN A 96 -27.25 3.13 8.86
CA ASN A 96 -28.49 3.44 8.15
C ASN A 96 -28.29 4.02 6.74
N VAL A 97 -27.23 3.60 6.03
CA VAL A 97 -26.94 4.01 4.66
C VAL A 97 -27.48 2.98 3.67
N PRO A 98 -28.31 3.39 2.70
CA PRO A 98 -28.84 2.50 1.66
C PRO A 98 -27.75 2.06 0.70
N VAL A 99 -27.87 0.81 0.22
CA VAL A 99 -26.90 0.17 -0.66
C VAL A 99 -27.55 -0.24 -1.98
N ILE A 100 -26.91 0.15 -3.08
CA ILE A 100 -27.20 -0.31 -4.44
C ILE A 100 -26.16 -1.36 -4.82
N ILE A 101 -26.63 -2.52 -5.31
CA ILE A 101 -25.80 -3.60 -5.82
C ILE A 101 -25.94 -3.65 -7.34
N ILE A 102 -24.81 -3.69 -8.04
CA ILE A 102 -24.74 -3.84 -9.49
C ILE A 102 -24.29 -5.26 -9.84
N ASP A 103 -25.02 -5.90 -10.75
CA ASP A 103 -24.80 -7.27 -11.21
C ASP A 103 -24.73 -8.29 -10.06
N GLY A 104 -25.60 -8.12 -9.05
CA GLY A 104 -25.65 -8.97 -7.87
C GLY A 104 -26.98 -8.83 -7.14
N SER A 105 -27.22 -9.71 -6.15
CA SER A 105 -28.45 -9.69 -5.35
C SER A 105 -28.15 -10.05 -3.90
N TYR A 106 -28.50 -9.13 -3.00
CA TYR A 106 -28.34 -9.28 -1.55
C TYR A 106 -29.62 -8.80 -0.87
N GLU A 107 -30.01 -9.49 0.20
CA GLU A 107 -31.18 -9.13 0.99
C GLU A 107 -31.09 -7.67 1.47
N GLY A 108 -32.18 -6.90 1.48
CA GLY A 108 -32.19 -5.54 2.01
C GLY A 108 -31.36 -4.49 1.24
N CYS A 109 -30.82 -4.85 0.07
CA CYS A 109 -30.19 -3.92 -0.88
C CYS A 109 -31.06 -3.75 -2.12
N VAL A 110 -30.85 -2.67 -2.87
CA VAL A 110 -31.50 -2.45 -4.17
C VAL A 110 -30.59 -3.00 -5.26
N SER A 111 -31.09 -3.88 -6.12
CA SER A 111 -30.30 -4.46 -7.20
C SER A 111 -30.55 -3.78 -8.55
N ILE A 112 -29.48 -3.56 -9.29
CA ILE A 112 -29.52 -3.07 -10.68
C ILE A 112 -28.75 -4.08 -11.53
N ASN A 113 -29.50 -4.83 -12.33
CA ASN A 113 -28.96 -5.93 -13.13
C ASN A 113 -29.35 -5.77 -14.59
N PHE A 114 -28.58 -6.31 -15.51
CA PHE A 114 -29.04 -6.42 -16.90
C PHE A 114 -30.10 -7.51 -17.04
N ASP A 115 -31.11 -7.25 -17.87
CA ASP A 115 -32.06 -8.27 -18.31
C ASP A 115 -31.42 -9.15 -19.41
N TYR A 116 -30.46 -9.97 -19.00
CA TYR A 116 -29.71 -10.86 -19.91
C TYR A 116 -30.64 -11.77 -20.69
N LYS A 117 -31.74 -12.22 -20.06
CA LYS A 117 -32.76 -13.07 -20.67
C LYS A 117 -33.45 -12.36 -21.83
N LYS A 118 -33.97 -11.15 -21.61
CA LYS A 118 -34.61 -10.34 -22.64
C LYS A 118 -33.63 -9.92 -23.73
N GLY A 119 -32.39 -9.60 -23.37
CA GLY A 119 -31.33 -9.32 -24.34
C GLY A 119 -31.14 -10.51 -25.29
N PHE A 120 -30.99 -11.72 -24.74
CA PHE A 120 -30.75 -12.91 -25.55
C PHE A 120 -31.98 -13.30 -26.38
N GLU A 121 -33.18 -13.06 -25.83
CA GLU A 121 -34.45 -13.21 -26.57
C GLU A 121 -34.49 -12.27 -27.77
N ASN A 122 -34.09 -11.00 -27.62
CA ASN A 122 -34.11 -10.01 -28.69
C ASN A 122 -33.20 -10.41 -29.88
N ILE A 123 -31.95 -10.84 -29.63
CA ILE A 123 -31.07 -11.29 -30.73
C ILE A 123 -31.60 -12.58 -31.35
N THR A 124 -32.09 -13.52 -30.55
CA THR A 124 -32.62 -14.79 -31.06
C THR A 124 -33.83 -14.56 -31.97
N ARG A 125 -34.75 -13.68 -31.56
CA ARG A 125 -35.88 -13.25 -32.39
C ARG A 125 -35.42 -12.52 -33.63
N HIS A 126 -34.51 -11.56 -33.52
CA HIS A 126 -33.97 -10.85 -34.67
C HIS A 126 -33.42 -11.83 -35.73
N ILE A 127 -32.62 -12.82 -35.31
CA ILE A 127 -32.07 -13.83 -36.22
C ILE A 127 -33.17 -14.71 -36.84
N ILE A 128 -34.16 -15.14 -36.07
CA ILE A 128 -35.18 -16.08 -36.55
C ILE A 128 -36.26 -15.38 -37.38
N GLU A 129 -36.79 -14.28 -36.89
CA GLU A 129 -37.96 -13.58 -37.40
C GLU A 129 -37.58 -12.64 -38.55
N ASP A 130 -36.57 -11.77 -38.36
CA ASP A 130 -36.23 -10.76 -39.37
C ASP A 130 -35.46 -11.37 -40.55
N HIS A 131 -34.63 -12.38 -40.30
CA HIS A 131 -33.84 -13.08 -41.33
C HIS A 131 -34.48 -14.38 -41.82
N ASN A 132 -35.68 -14.72 -41.33
CA ASN A 132 -36.47 -15.89 -41.77
C ASN A 132 -35.73 -17.24 -41.68
N VAL A 133 -34.85 -17.39 -40.68
CA VAL A 133 -34.03 -18.59 -40.46
C VAL A 133 -34.90 -19.82 -40.20
N LYS A 134 -34.55 -20.97 -40.80
CA LYS A 134 -35.30 -22.24 -40.64
C LYS A 134 -34.52 -23.31 -39.89
N ARG A 135 -33.20 -23.29 -39.98
CA ARG A 135 -32.28 -24.23 -39.31
C ARG A 135 -31.32 -23.47 -38.40
N PRO A 136 -31.80 -22.85 -37.31
CA PRO A 136 -30.93 -22.19 -36.35
C PRO A 136 -30.17 -23.23 -35.52
N HIS A 137 -28.94 -22.91 -35.15
CA HIS A 137 -28.11 -23.69 -34.24
C HIS A 137 -27.60 -22.79 -33.12
N MET A 138 -27.68 -23.24 -31.88
CA MET A 138 -27.16 -22.52 -30.72
C MET A 138 -25.82 -23.13 -30.28
N ILE A 139 -24.83 -22.27 -30.03
CA ILE A 139 -23.63 -22.64 -29.27
C ILE A 139 -23.76 -22.03 -27.87
N ALA A 140 -24.15 -22.87 -26.92
CA ALA A 140 -24.31 -22.52 -25.52
C ALA A 140 -22.97 -22.42 -24.78
N GLY A 141 -23.02 -21.90 -23.54
CA GLY A 141 -21.87 -21.81 -22.65
C GLY A 141 -21.51 -23.16 -22.04
N LEU A 142 -21.26 -23.17 -20.73
CA LEU A 142 -21.00 -24.41 -19.97
C LEU A 142 -22.31 -25.19 -19.73
N PRO A 143 -22.29 -26.54 -19.76
CA PRO A 143 -23.42 -27.35 -19.31
C PRO A 143 -23.71 -27.18 -17.81
N ASN A 144 -24.99 -27.24 -17.41
CA ASN A 144 -25.44 -27.10 -16.01
C ASN A 144 -25.02 -25.76 -15.36
N ASN A 145 -24.98 -24.69 -16.15
CA ASN A 145 -24.69 -23.35 -15.70
C ASN A 145 -25.93 -22.48 -15.88
N VAL A 146 -26.35 -21.77 -14.83
CA VAL A 146 -27.60 -20.99 -14.81
C VAL A 146 -27.71 -20.04 -16.01
N PHE A 147 -26.64 -19.30 -16.34
CA PHE A 147 -26.65 -18.37 -17.48
C PHE A 147 -26.78 -19.09 -18.84
N SER A 148 -26.14 -20.26 -18.97
CA SER A 148 -26.23 -21.09 -20.17
C SER A 148 -27.62 -21.70 -20.33
N ASP A 149 -28.16 -22.25 -19.25
CA ASP A 149 -29.46 -22.92 -19.20
C ASP A 149 -30.59 -21.92 -19.49
N GLU A 150 -30.53 -20.71 -18.93
CA GLU A 150 -31.50 -19.65 -19.23
C GLU A 150 -31.52 -19.26 -20.72
N ARG A 151 -30.34 -19.13 -21.34
CA ARG A 151 -30.23 -18.83 -22.78
C ARG A 151 -30.77 -19.98 -23.64
N ILE A 152 -30.54 -21.22 -23.24
CA ILE A 152 -31.08 -22.41 -23.92
C ILE A 152 -32.62 -22.41 -23.86
N GLU A 153 -33.20 -22.11 -22.69
CA GLU A 153 -34.66 -22.06 -22.53
C GLU A 153 -35.28 -20.91 -23.33
N VAL A 154 -34.61 -19.75 -23.41
CA VAL A 154 -35.02 -18.66 -24.31
C VAL A 154 -34.97 -19.11 -25.77
N PHE A 155 -33.91 -19.78 -26.20
CA PHE A 155 -33.78 -20.31 -27.56
C PHE A 155 -34.94 -21.25 -27.90
N LYS A 156 -35.19 -22.26 -27.05
CA LYS A 156 -36.32 -23.20 -27.21
C LYS A 156 -37.67 -22.50 -27.29
N LYS A 157 -37.90 -21.51 -26.42
CA LYS A 157 -39.12 -20.69 -26.41
C LYS A 157 -39.33 -20.00 -27.75
N VAL A 158 -38.32 -19.29 -28.26
CA VAL A 158 -38.44 -18.53 -29.54
C VAL A 158 -38.64 -19.48 -30.72
N LEU A 159 -38.01 -20.66 -30.73
CA LEU A 159 -38.25 -21.68 -31.76
C LEU A 159 -39.70 -22.17 -31.77
N ALA A 160 -40.22 -22.52 -30.59
CA ALA A 160 -41.59 -23.02 -30.45
C ALA A 160 -42.63 -22.00 -30.94
N GLU A 161 -42.44 -20.72 -30.60
CA GLU A 161 -43.32 -19.63 -31.04
C GLU A 161 -43.27 -19.38 -32.55
N ASN A 162 -42.14 -19.68 -33.20
CA ASN A 162 -41.94 -19.55 -34.64
C ASN A 162 -42.20 -20.86 -35.41
N GLY A 163 -42.78 -21.88 -34.74
CA GLY A 163 -43.14 -23.16 -35.37
C GLY A 163 -41.94 -24.04 -35.77
N ILE A 164 -40.77 -23.82 -35.17
CA ILE A 164 -39.58 -24.65 -35.37
C ILE A 164 -39.49 -25.66 -34.22
N ALA A 165 -39.53 -26.95 -34.53
CA ALA A 165 -39.35 -28.00 -33.54
C ALA A 165 -37.88 -28.07 -33.09
N PHE A 166 -37.64 -27.94 -31.78
CA PHE A 166 -36.31 -28.10 -31.20
C PHE A 166 -35.85 -29.56 -31.32
N ASP A 167 -34.59 -29.75 -31.71
CA ASP A 167 -33.90 -31.03 -31.76
C ASP A 167 -32.51 -30.87 -31.13
N ASP A 168 -32.03 -31.90 -30.42
CA ASP A 168 -30.75 -31.84 -29.71
C ASP A 168 -29.56 -31.58 -30.64
N SER A 169 -29.67 -31.90 -31.94
CA SER A 169 -28.63 -31.57 -32.92
C SER A 169 -28.47 -30.07 -33.19
N MET A 170 -29.45 -29.25 -32.81
CA MET A 170 -29.43 -27.79 -32.91
C MET A 170 -28.65 -27.11 -31.77
N LEU A 171 -28.12 -27.89 -30.83
CA LEU A 171 -27.38 -27.37 -29.67
C LEU A 171 -25.94 -27.91 -29.66
N SER A 172 -24.99 -27.06 -29.28
CA SER A 172 -23.62 -27.45 -28.94
C SER A 172 -23.11 -26.59 -27.80
N TYR A 173 -22.04 -27.01 -27.14
CA TYR A 173 -21.44 -26.28 -26.02
C TYR A 173 -20.05 -25.78 -26.42
N GLY A 174 -19.83 -24.48 -26.24
CA GLY A 174 -18.55 -23.81 -26.46
C GLY A 174 -17.94 -23.25 -25.18
N ASP A 175 -18.55 -23.51 -24.02
CA ASP A 175 -18.06 -23.20 -22.68
C ASP A 175 -17.70 -21.72 -22.44
N PHE A 176 -18.25 -20.80 -23.24
CA PHE A 176 -17.90 -19.37 -23.26
C PHE A 176 -16.48 -19.05 -23.80
N TRP A 177 -15.74 -20.05 -24.30
CA TRP A 177 -14.33 -19.93 -24.66
C TRP A 177 -14.03 -20.32 -26.11
N ALA A 178 -12.86 -19.88 -26.61
CA ALA A 178 -12.44 -20.09 -27.98
C ALA A 178 -12.24 -21.58 -28.33
N ASP A 179 -11.47 -22.33 -27.55
CA ASP A 179 -11.07 -23.69 -27.93
C ASP A 179 -12.23 -24.69 -27.90
N PRO A 180 -13.10 -24.73 -26.86
CA PRO A 180 -14.27 -25.60 -26.89
C PRO A 180 -15.24 -25.25 -28.02
N THR A 181 -15.40 -23.96 -28.34
CA THR A 181 -16.17 -23.51 -29.51
C THR A 181 -15.60 -24.04 -30.81
N ARG A 182 -14.26 -24.03 -30.97
CA ARG A 182 -13.63 -24.56 -32.17
C ARG A 182 -13.89 -26.06 -32.34
N GLU A 183 -13.87 -26.82 -31.25
CA GLU A 183 -14.22 -28.24 -31.29
C GLU A 183 -15.69 -28.48 -31.63
N ALA A 184 -16.61 -27.66 -31.09
CA ALA A 184 -18.02 -27.69 -31.48
C ALA A 184 -18.20 -27.38 -32.98
N MET A 185 -17.51 -26.35 -33.48
CA MET A 185 -17.55 -25.95 -34.88
C MET A 185 -16.99 -26.99 -35.83
N LYS A 186 -15.93 -27.74 -35.47
CA LYS A 186 -15.45 -28.88 -36.27
C LYS A 186 -16.55 -29.90 -36.53
N LYS A 187 -17.38 -30.18 -35.52
CA LYS A 187 -18.52 -31.11 -35.65
C LYS A 187 -19.63 -30.53 -36.52
N ILE A 188 -19.89 -29.23 -36.42
CA ILE A 188 -20.89 -28.53 -37.25
C ILE A 188 -20.44 -28.52 -38.72
N LEU A 189 -19.18 -28.20 -38.98
CA LEU A 189 -18.59 -28.16 -40.34
C LEU A 189 -18.52 -29.54 -41.00
N ALA A 190 -18.53 -30.62 -40.23
CA ALA A 190 -18.55 -31.98 -40.75
C ALA A 190 -19.96 -32.47 -41.16
N ARG A 191 -21.01 -31.67 -40.95
CA ARG A 191 -22.39 -32.03 -41.34
C ARG A 191 -22.59 -31.86 -42.84
N ASP A 192 -23.37 -32.75 -43.45
CA ASP A 192 -23.78 -32.62 -44.85
C ASP A 192 -24.61 -31.35 -45.10
N ILE A 193 -25.34 -30.92 -44.05
CA ILE A 193 -26.22 -29.75 -44.08
C ILE A 193 -25.82 -28.83 -42.93
N LEU A 194 -25.35 -27.63 -43.29
CA LEU A 194 -25.03 -26.57 -42.34
C LEU A 194 -26.30 -25.86 -41.82
N PRO A 195 -26.27 -25.32 -40.60
CA PRO A 195 -27.33 -24.45 -40.10
C PRO A 195 -27.38 -23.13 -40.89
N ASP A 196 -28.55 -22.51 -40.96
CA ASP A 196 -28.72 -21.21 -41.61
C ASP A 196 -28.19 -20.07 -40.73
N ALA A 197 -28.19 -20.28 -39.40
CA ALA A 197 -27.65 -19.35 -38.43
C ALA A 197 -27.04 -20.08 -37.24
N ILE A 198 -25.95 -19.50 -36.71
CA ILE A 198 -25.33 -19.90 -35.46
C ILE A 198 -25.49 -18.75 -34.47
N ILE A 199 -26.24 -19.00 -33.39
CA ILE A 199 -26.49 -18.07 -32.30
C ILE A 199 -25.61 -18.48 -31.13
N CYS A 200 -24.51 -17.76 -30.93
CA CYS A 200 -23.57 -18.04 -29.86
C CYS A 200 -24.02 -17.35 -28.57
N ALA A 201 -23.85 -18.03 -27.44
CA ALA A 201 -24.18 -17.46 -26.15
C ALA A 201 -23.25 -16.31 -25.75
N ASN A 202 -22.08 -16.12 -26.36
CA ASN A 202 -21.27 -14.90 -26.17
C ASN A 202 -20.43 -14.54 -27.42
N ASP A 203 -19.79 -13.38 -27.37
CA ASP A 203 -19.01 -12.82 -28.47
C ASP A 203 -17.71 -13.56 -28.75
N ILE A 204 -17.01 -14.06 -27.72
CA ILE A 204 -15.78 -14.86 -27.92
C ILE A 204 -16.09 -16.09 -28.78
N MET A 205 -17.21 -16.76 -28.50
CA MET A 205 -17.66 -17.91 -29.28
C MET A 205 -18.11 -17.49 -30.69
N ALA A 206 -18.83 -16.37 -30.82
CA ALA A 206 -19.24 -15.84 -32.12
C ALA A 206 -18.05 -15.50 -33.04
N ILE A 207 -17.02 -14.84 -32.49
CA ILE A 207 -15.79 -14.49 -33.21
C ILE A 207 -15.10 -15.74 -33.74
N ASN A 208 -14.95 -16.77 -32.89
CA ASN A 208 -14.30 -18.01 -33.28
C ASN A 208 -15.14 -18.84 -34.26
N ALA A 209 -16.47 -18.86 -34.11
CA ALA A 209 -17.36 -19.51 -35.06
C ALA A 209 -17.28 -18.85 -36.45
N CYS A 210 -17.31 -17.51 -36.48
CA CYS A 210 -17.17 -16.74 -37.71
C CYS A 210 -15.81 -16.99 -38.40
N ASP A 211 -14.70 -16.93 -37.67
CA ASP A 211 -13.36 -17.19 -38.20
C ASP A 211 -13.24 -18.60 -38.80
N MET A 212 -13.81 -19.61 -38.15
CA MET A 212 -13.79 -20.98 -38.66
C MET A 212 -14.62 -21.17 -39.93
N LEU A 213 -15.80 -20.55 -40.01
CA LEU A 213 -16.63 -20.56 -41.23
C LEU A 213 -15.87 -19.95 -42.41
N ILE A 214 -15.26 -18.77 -42.20
CA ILE A 214 -14.49 -18.07 -43.23
C ILE A 214 -13.30 -18.91 -43.69
N LYS A 215 -12.55 -19.52 -42.76
CA LYS A 215 -11.42 -20.42 -43.08
C LYS A 215 -11.84 -21.66 -43.85
N ALA A 216 -13.06 -22.14 -43.63
CA ALA A 216 -13.66 -23.24 -44.39
C ALA A 216 -14.23 -22.80 -45.75
N GLY A 217 -14.11 -21.52 -46.12
CA GLY A 217 -14.63 -20.97 -47.37
C GLY A 217 -16.15 -20.72 -47.34
N ILE A 218 -16.77 -20.71 -46.15
CA ILE A 218 -18.20 -20.48 -45.96
C ILE A 218 -18.43 -18.98 -45.73
N SER A 219 -19.32 -18.39 -46.54
CA SER A 219 -19.65 -16.97 -46.43
C SER A 219 -20.51 -16.67 -45.21
N VAL A 220 -20.09 -15.66 -44.43
CA VAL A 220 -20.89 -15.02 -43.39
C VAL A 220 -21.19 -13.59 -43.86
N PRO A 221 -22.44 -13.13 -43.94
CA PRO A 221 -23.69 -13.82 -43.60
C PRO A 221 -24.26 -14.70 -44.73
N GLY A 222 -23.62 -14.76 -45.90
CA GLY A 222 -24.26 -15.24 -47.14
C GLY A 222 -24.73 -16.69 -47.14
N GLN A 223 -24.06 -17.57 -46.40
CA GLN A 223 -24.46 -18.97 -46.22
C GLN A 223 -24.87 -19.27 -44.79
N VAL A 224 -24.16 -18.69 -43.82
CA VAL A 224 -24.43 -18.89 -42.38
C VAL A 224 -24.39 -17.53 -41.70
N ILE A 225 -25.46 -17.19 -40.99
CA ILE A 225 -25.49 -16.03 -40.10
C ILE A 225 -24.78 -16.36 -38.80
N VAL A 226 -24.03 -15.42 -38.24
CA VAL A 226 -23.41 -15.58 -36.92
C VAL A 226 -23.83 -14.42 -36.02
N SER A 227 -24.24 -14.72 -34.80
CA SER A 227 -24.51 -13.73 -33.76
C SER A 227 -23.86 -14.10 -32.44
N GLY A 228 -23.56 -13.09 -31.65
CA GLY A 228 -23.02 -13.21 -30.30
C GLY A 228 -23.88 -12.50 -29.26
N PHE A 229 -23.29 -12.32 -28.10
CA PHE A 229 -23.88 -11.67 -26.92
C PHE A 229 -22.74 -11.14 -26.04
N ASP A 230 -22.97 -10.09 -25.27
CA ASP A 230 -22.04 -9.30 -24.43
C ASP A 230 -21.70 -7.93 -25.06
N GLY A 231 -21.60 -7.85 -26.38
CA GLY A 231 -21.29 -6.63 -27.13
C GLY A 231 -19.86 -6.14 -26.93
N TYR A 232 -18.90 -7.06 -26.83
CA TYR A 232 -17.47 -6.79 -26.78
C TYR A 232 -17.00 -6.01 -28.01
N GLU A 233 -16.04 -5.11 -27.82
CA GLU A 233 -15.56 -4.25 -28.91
C GLU A 233 -14.90 -5.04 -30.04
N GLU A 234 -14.35 -6.21 -29.72
CA GLU A 234 -13.79 -7.19 -30.64
C GLU A 234 -14.73 -7.54 -31.80
N VAL A 235 -16.04 -7.50 -31.59
CA VAL A 235 -17.04 -7.76 -32.65
C VAL A 235 -17.01 -6.72 -33.77
N PHE A 236 -16.46 -5.52 -33.53
CA PHE A 236 -16.32 -4.46 -34.55
C PHE A 236 -15.00 -4.55 -35.33
N PHE A 237 -14.04 -5.35 -34.85
CA PHE A 237 -12.75 -5.58 -35.52
C PHE A 237 -12.74 -6.82 -36.42
N THR A 238 -13.77 -7.67 -36.33
CA THR A 238 -13.90 -8.83 -37.23
C THR A 238 -14.38 -8.41 -38.62
N THR A 239 -14.14 -9.26 -39.61
CA THR A 239 -14.67 -9.11 -40.96
C THR A 239 -15.39 -10.40 -41.35
N PRO A 240 -16.74 -10.42 -41.46
CA PRO A 240 -17.66 -9.30 -41.19
C PRO A 240 -17.72 -8.92 -39.71
N LYS A 241 -18.19 -7.70 -39.41
CA LYS A 241 -18.48 -7.31 -38.03
C LYS A 241 -19.60 -8.17 -37.45
N ILE A 242 -19.47 -8.58 -36.18
CA ILE A 242 -20.42 -9.49 -35.55
C ILE A 242 -21.61 -8.74 -34.94
N SER A 243 -22.80 -9.27 -35.20
CA SER A 243 -24.06 -8.82 -34.61
C SER A 243 -24.17 -9.41 -33.21
N SER A 244 -24.49 -8.59 -32.23
CA SER A 244 -24.44 -8.95 -30.82
C SER A 244 -25.49 -8.17 -30.02
N VAL A 245 -25.50 -8.38 -28.71
CA VAL A 245 -26.28 -7.63 -27.75
C VAL A 245 -25.32 -7.01 -26.76
N SER A 246 -25.31 -5.67 -26.70
CA SER A 246 -24.46 -4.95 -25.78
C SER A 246 -25.13 -4.71 -24.46
N CYS A 247 -24.41 -5.08 -23.40
CA CYS A 247 -24.67 -4.62 -22.04
C CYS A 247 -23.87 -3.34 -21.82
N GLU A 248 -24.31 -2.23 -22.44
CA GLU A 248 -23.59 -0.96 -22.36
C GLU A 248 -23.58 -0.44 -20.92
N THR A 249 -22.38 -0.26 -20.37
CA THR A 249 -22.18 0.27 -19.02
C THR A 249 -22.70 1.69 -18.86
N VAL A 250 -22.90 2.42 -19.96
CA VAL A 250 -23.52 3.76 -19.98
C VAL A 250 -24.96 3.70 -19.44
N HIS A 251 -25.81 2.82 -19.99
CA HIS A 251 -27.19 2.67 -19.51
C HIS A 251 -27.25 2.17 -18.07
N LEU A 252 -26.28 1.35 -17.67
CA LEU A 252 -26.15 0.91 -16.27
C LEU A 252 -25.80 2.08 -15.34
N ALA A 253 -24.90 2.97 -15.76
CA ALA A 253 -24.53 4.16 -15.00
C ALA A 253 -25.70 5.15 -14.88
N GLU A 254 -26.44 5.39 -15.96
CA GLU A 254 -27.63 6.25 -15.97
C GLU A 254 -28.71 5.72 -15.02
N GLY A 255 -29.06 4.44 -15.13
CA GLY A 255 -30.04 3.81 -14.24
C GLY A 255 -29.57 3.78 -12.79
N THR A 256 -28.28 3.60 -12.55
CA THR A 256 -27.72 3.69 -11.19
C THR A 256 -27.80 5.09 -10.62
N ALA A 257 -27.50 6.11 -11.42
CA ALA A 257 -27.63 7.50 -11.00
C ALA A 257 -29.09 7.84 -10.65
N GLU A 258 -30.05 7.43 -11.48
CA GLU A 258 -31.48 7.65 -11.21
C GLU A 258 -31.91 7.02 -9.88
N VAL A 259 -31.57 5.74 -9.65
CA VAL A 259 -31.90 5.05 -8.39
C VAL A 259 -31.20 5.71 -7.20
N ALA A 260 -29.93 6.09 -7.32
CA ALA A 260 -29.19 6.77 -6.25
C ALA A 260 -29.84 8.12 -5.90
N LEU A 261 -30.25 8.92 -6.90
CA LEU A 261 -30.93 10.19 -6.68
C LEU A 261 -32.31 10.01 -6.05
N ASP A 262 -33.05 8.98 -6.44
CA ASP A 262 -34.35 8.65 -5.84
C ASP A 262 -34.20 8.22 -4.38
N ILE A 263 -33.18 7.42 -4.05
CA ILE A 263 -32.80 7.07 -2.69
C ILE A 263 -32.49 8.34 -1.87
N ILE A 264 -31.63 9.21 -2.39
CA ILE A 264 -31.23 10.47 -1.73
C ILE A 264 -32.44 11.38 -1.51
N ALA A 265 -33.40 11.38 -2.44
CA ALA A 265 -34.65 12.13 -2.34
C ALA A 265 -35.70 11.46 -1.41
N GLY A 266 -35.42 10.29 -0.84
CA GLY A 266 -36.34 9.55 0.03
C GLY A 266 -37.52 8.91 -0.69
N LYS A 267 -37.41 8.68 -2.00
CA LYS A 267 -38.44 8.00 -2.79
C LYS A 267 -38.34 6.48 -2.64
N PRO A 268 -39.45 5.73 -2.76
CA PRO A 268 -39.41 4.28 -2.76
C PRO A 268 -38.75 3.77 -4.05
N VAL A 269 -37.68 2.99 -3.88
CA VAL A 269 -36.94 2.36 -4.97
C VAL A 269 -37.19 0.86 -5.00
N LYS A 270 -37.03 0.25 -6.18
CA LYS A 270 -37.18 -1.18 -6.42
C LYS A 270 -36.00 -1.67 -7.24
N ASP A 271 -35.84 -3.00 -7.29
CA ASP A 271 -34.92 -3.63 -8.21
C ASP A 271 -35.21 -3.20 -9.65
N THR A 272 -34.15 -2.83 -10.36
CA THR A 272 -34.22 -2.28 -11.71
C THR A 272 -33.50 -3.20 -12.67
N LEU A 273 -34.14 -3.50 -13.80
CA LEU A 273 -33.55 -4.27 -14.89
C LEU A 273 -33.22 -3.36 -16.07
N ILE A 274 -31.94 -3.26 -16.40
CA ILE A 274 -31.47 -2.52 -17.58
C ILE A 274 -31.62 -3.43 -18.81
N SER A 275 -32.35 -2.96 -19.81
CA SER A 275 -32.52 -3.72 -21.05
C SER A 275 -31.25 -3.62 -21.91
N PRO A 276 -30.62 -4.75 -22.28
CA PRO A 276 -29.49 -4.74 -23.20
C PRO A 276 -29.88 -4.24 -24.59
N VAL A 277 -28.91 -3.70 -25.33
CA VAL A 277 -29.12 -3.08 -26.65
C VAL A 277 -28.72 -4.03 -27.76
N LEU A 278 -29.63 -4.28 -28.71
CA LEU A 278 -29.32 -5.09 -29.89
C LEU A 278 -28.42 -4.31 -30.86
N ILE A 279 -27.24 -4.85 -31.15
CA ILE A 279 -26.31 -4.35 -32.17
C ILE A 279 -26.41 -5.25 -33.40
N THR A 280 -27.05 -4.75 -34.44
CA THR A 280 -27.10 -5.45 -35.74
C THR A 280 -25.89 -5.06 -36.58
N ASN A 281 -25.16 -6.04 -37.12
CA ASN A 281 -23.97 -5.84 -37.95
C ASN A 281 -23.98 -6.75 -39.18
N GLU A 282 -22.88 -6.71 -39.93
CA GLU A 282 -22.70 -7.42 -41.20
C GLU A 282 -22.83 -8.94 -41.07
N SER A 283 -22.50 -9.55 -39.93
CA SER A 283 -22.56 -11.02 -39.75
C SER A 283 -23.96 -11.62 -39.79
N CYS A 284 -25.02 -10.78 -39.67
CA CYS A 284 -26.40 -11.18 -39.94
C CYS A 284 -26.95 -10.59 -41.25
N GLY A 285 -26.16 -9.78 -41.98
CA GLY A 285 -26.60 -9.11 -43.21
C GLY A 285 -27.24 -7.75 -43.00
N CYS A 286 -27.32 -7.27 -41.76
CA CYS A 286 -27.77 -5.91 -41.46
C CYS A 286 -26.68 -4.86 -41.78
N LYS A 287 -27.10 -3.59 -41.81
CA LYS A 287 -26.17 -2.47 -42.01
C LYS A 287 -25.17 -2.43 -40.85
N SER A 288 -23.90 -2.36 -41.22
CA SER A 288 -22.77 -2.15 -40.31
C SER A 288 -23.02 -0.93 -39.43
N GLN A 289 -22.97 -1.11 -38.11
CA GLN A 289 -22.90 0.00 -37.18
C GLN A 289 -21.43 0.42 -36.99
N SER A 290 -21.21 1.73 -36.85
CA SER A 290 -19.90 2.29 -36.54
C SER A 290 -19.81 2.58 -35.05
N MET A 291 -18.82 2.00 -34.37
CA MET A 291 -18.39 2.50 -33.05
C MET A 291 -17.96 3.97 -33.15
N ASN A 292 -18.14 4.72 -32.05
CA ASN A 292 -17.58 6.06 -31.93
C ASN A 292 -16.03 5.98 -32.01
N GLY A 293 -15.46 6.49 -33.10
CA GLY A 293 -14.01 6.39 -33.37
C GLY A 293 -13.13 7.05 -32.30
N LYS A 294 -13.66 7.97 -31.48
CA LYS A 294 -12.93 8.56 -30.34
C LYS A 294 -12.63 7.53 -29.25
N THR A 295 -13.58 6.65 -28.93
CA THR A 295 -13.43 5.59 -27.92
C THR A 295 -12.37 4.57 -28.33
N LEU A 296 -12.39 4.18 -29.62
CA LEU A 296 -11.44 3.24 -30.20
C LEU A 296 -10.00 3.79 -30.16
N MET A 297 -9.82 5.05 -30.57
CA MET A 297 -8.51 5.71 -30.60
C MET A 297 -7.97 5.94 -29.19
N ALA A 298 -8.81 6.35 -28.23
CA ALA A 298 -8.41 6.49 -26.84
C ALA A 298 -7.91 5.16 -26.25
N ARG A 299 -8.62 4.06 -26.51
CA ARG A 299 -8.25 2.71 -26.03
C ARG A 299 -6.95 2.18 -26.67
N PHE A 300 -6.76 2.40 -27.97
CA PHE A 300 -5.53 2.02 -28.67
C PHE A 300 -4.33 2.85 -28.18
N ASN A 301 -4.53 4.16 -28.03
CA ASN A 301 -3.55 5.08 -27.46
C ASN A 301 -3.14 4.65 -26.04
N ASN A 302 -4.09 4.21 -25.21
CA ASN A 302 -3.79 3.71 -23.87
C ASN A 302 -2.90 2.47 -23.87
N SER A 303 -2.99 1.60 -24.88
CA SER A 303 -2.06 0.47 -25.04
C SER A 303 -0.66 0.92 -25.46
N PHE A 304 -0.54 2.05 -26.17
CA PHE A 304 0.72 2.57 -26.70
C PHE A 304 1.47 3.48 -25.72
N TYR A 305 0.78 4.34 -24.96
CA TYR A 305 1.41 5.21 -23.95
C TYR A 305 1.91 4.44 -22.71
N ARG A 306 1.66 3.13 -22.65
CA ARG A 306 1.63 2.36 -21.40
C ARG A 306 2.99 2.00 -20.77
N HIS A 307 4.15 2.33 -21.34
CA HIS A 307 5.38 1.67 -20.86
C HIS A 307 6.68 2.49 -20.70
N LEU A 308 6.87 3.65 -21.33
CA LEU A 308 8.24 4.19 -21.43
C LEU A 308 8.51 5.42 -20.55
N ASP A 309 7.58 6.37 -20.46
CA ASP A 309 7.89 7.63 -19.74
C ASP A 309 7.59 7.56 -18.24
N ASP A 310 6.53 6.86 -17.82
CA ASP A 310 6.11 6.81 -16.41
C ASP A 310 6.89 5.77 -15.57
N ALA A 311 7.35 4.67 -16.17
CA ALA A 311 8.00 3.59 -15.42
C ALA A 311 9.32 4.05 -14.77
N ARG A 312 10.10 4.86 -15.48
CA ARG A 312 11.34 5.45 -14.95
C ARG A 312 11.05 6.40 -13.79
N ILE A 313 10.06 7.27 -13.95
CA ILE A 313 9.66 8.25 -12.93
C ILE A 313 9.23 7.53 -11.65
N LEU A 314 8.40 6.50 -11.75
CA LEU A 314 7.93 5.71 -10.60
C LEU A 314 9.07 4.93 -9.91
N TYR A 315 10.02 4.42 -10.70
CA TYR A 315 11.23 3.80 -10.17
C TYR A 315 12.08 4.82 -9.40
N ASP A 316 12.31 6.00 -9.97
CA ASP A 316 13.09 7.07 -9.35
C ASP A 316 12.43 7.53 -8.04
N ILE A 317 11.10 7.71 -8.00
CA ILE A 317 10.33 7.98 -6.76
C ILE A 317 10.66 6.94 -5.69
N THR A 318 10.48 5.66 -6.02
CA THR A 318 10.66 4.56 -5.07
C THR A 318 12.10 4.52 -4.55
N SER A 319 13.09 4.64 -5.45
CA SER A 319 14.51 4.62 -5.13
C SER A 319 14.92 5.79 -4.23
N ASP A 320 14.47 7.01 -4.55
CA ASP A 320 14.79 8.21 -3.79
C ASP A 320 14.16 8.15 -2.39
N MET A 321 12.93 7.63 -2.27
CA MET A 321 12.26 7.43 -0.98
C MET A 321 13.02 6.45 -0.08
N VAL A 322 13.42 5.29 -0.60
CA VAL A 322 14.11 4.26 0.18
C VAL A 322 15.48 4.73 0.68
N THR A 323 16.17 5.53 -0.12
CA THR A 323 17.52 6.02 0.21
C THR A 323 17.53 7.23 1.14
N SER A 324 16.39 7.90 1.29
CA SER A 324 16.22 9.08 2.14
C SER A 324 16.64 8.86 3.60
N LEU A 325 17.13 9.92 4.24
CA LEU A 325 17.58 9.87 5.63
C LEU A 325 16.48 10.26 6.62
N THR A 326 15.56 11.11 6.22
CA THR A 326 14.46 11.61 7.05
C THR A 326 13.10 11.40 6.38
N PRO A 327 12.00 11.34 7.14
CA PRO A 327 10.65 11.28 6.57
C PRO A 327 10.38 12.45 5.62
N TYR A 328 10.96 13.63 5.89
CA TYR A 328 10.85 14.79 5.02
C TYR A 328 11.44 14.55 3.63
N GLN A 329 12.69 14.08 3.56
CA GLN A 329 13.35 13.81 2.28
C GLN A 329 12.56 12.78 1.46
N MET A 330 12.04 11.76 2.14
CA MET A 330 11.21 10.73 1.54
C MET A 330 9.91 11.31 0.95
N ALA A 331 9.20 12.14 1.70
CA ALA A 331 7.99 12.81 1.21
C ALA A 331 8.29 13.74 0.02
N ALA A 332 9.41 14.48 0.06
CA ALA A 332 9.83 15.36 -1.03
C ALA A 332 10.08 14.60 -2.35
N SER A 333 10.51 13.34 -2.29
CA SER A 333 10.69 12.49 -3.48
C SER A 333 9.37 12.19 -4.22
N ILE A 334 8.23 12.16 -3.53
CA ILE A 334 6.91 11.98 -4.17
C ILE A 334 6.61 13.18 -5.09
N HIS A 335 7.01 14.39 -4.68
CA HIS A 335 6.72 15.65 -5.37
C HIS A 335 7.58 15.92 -6.61
N HIS A 336 8.87 15.59 -6.57
CA HIS A 336 9.82 15.94 -7.65
C HIS A 336 9.50 15.31 -9.02
N HIS A 337 8.57 14.35 -9.05
CA HIS A 337 8.34 13.45 -10.18
C HIS A 337 6.97 13.64 -10.87
N LYS A 338 6.35 14.82 -10.75
CA LYS A 338 5.09 15.21 -11.46
C LYS A 338 3.86 14.33 -11.13
N THR A 339 3.71 13.91 -9.88
CA THR A 339 2.48 13.32 -9.32
C THR A 339 1.41 14.39 -9.10
N LYS A 340 1.03 15.12 -10.16
CA LYS A 340 -0.02 16.15 -10.09
C LYS A 340 -1.33 15.49 -9.68
N THR A 341 -2.13 16.13 -8.81
CA THR A 341 -3.44 15.65 -8.32
C THR A 341 -3.40 14.40 -7.43
N HIS A 342 -2.56 14.41 -6.41
CA HIS A 342 -2.35 13.30 -5.48
C HIS A 342 -2.20 13.80 -4.03
N LEU A 343 -3.03 13.25 -3.13
CA LEU A 343 -2.95 13.43 -1.69
C LEU A 343 -2.58 12.09 -1.06
N CYS A 344 -1.53 12.06 -0.23
CA CYS A 344 -1.03 10.84 0.42
C CYS A 344 -1.17 10.96 1.94
N ILE A 345 -1.85 9.99 2.56
CA ILE A 345 -2.15 9.97 3.99
C ILE A 345 -1.66 8.64 4.57
N VAL A 346 -0.91 8.69 5.67
CA VAL A 346 -0.35 7.49 6.33
C VAL A 346 -0.45 7.56 7.84
N ASP A 347 -0.38 6.41 8.50
CA ASP A 347 -0.28 6.31 9.96
C ASP A 347 1.04 6.92 10.44
N LYS A 348 0.97 7.90 11.34
CA LYS A 348 2.14 8.54 11.96
C LYS A 348 3.05 7.54 12.65
N LYS A 349 2.49 6.46 13.20
CA LYS A 349 3.23 5.39 13.87
C LYS A 349 4.20 4.65 12.94
N CYS A 350 4.04 4.79 11.61
CA CYS A 350 4.97 4.26 10.63
C CYS A 350 6.40 4.80 10.77
N PHE A 351 6.56 5.99 11.36
CA PHE A 351 7.84 6.69 11.43
C PHE A 351 8.58 6.54 12.75
N ASP A 352 8.18 5.61 13.62
CA ASP A 352 8.96 5.21 14.79
C ASP A 352 10.21 4.42 14.33
N PRO A 353 11.43 4.94 14.53
CA PRO A 353 12.64 4.22 14.12
C PRO A 353 12.98 3.04 15.03
N GLU A 354 12.45 2.98 16.25
CA GLU A 354 12.77 1.93 17.24
C GLU A 354 11.93 0.67 17.06
N GLN A 355 10.78 0.79 16.41
CA GLN A 355 9.87 -0.31 16.12
C GLN A 355 9.52 -0.36 14.64
N ASN A 356 9.76 -1.50 14.00
CA ASN A 356 9.30 -1.71 12.63
C ASN A 356 7.78 -1.84 12.61
N TYR A 357 7.09 -0.86 12.03
CA TYR A 357 5.64 -0.81 11.88
C TYR A 357 5.04 -2.10 11.30
N PHE A 358 5.66 -2.66 10.26
CA PHE A 358 5.16 -3.87 9.59
C PHE A 358 5.49 -5.16 10.33
N LEU A 359 6.22 -5.11 11.45
CA LEU A 359 6.44 -6.26 12.32
C LEU A 359 5.55 -6.23 13.57
N ILE A 360 4.73 -5.19 13.74
CA ILE A 360 3.75 -5.12 14.83
C ILE A 360 2.73 -6.25 14.66
N PRO A 361 2.51 -7.09 15.69
CA PRO A 361 1.47 -8.12 15.69
C PRO A 361 0.07 -7.49 15.67
N ASP A 362 -0.88 -8.13 14.98
CA ASP A 362 -2.28 -7.69 14.93
C ASP A 362 -2.46 -6.21 14.51
N LEU A 363 -1.57 -5.69 13.65
CA LEU A 363 -1.57 -4.30 13.22
C LEU A 363 -2.93 -3.83 12.68
N ASP A 364 -3.65 -4.71 11.98
CA ASP A 364 -4.98 -4.41 11.40
C ASP A 364 -6.05 -4.09 12.46
N LYS A 365 -5.82 -4.47 13.73
CA LYS A 365 -6.73 -4.19 14.85
C LYS A 365 -6.37 -2.92 15.61
N ILE A 366 -5.22 -2.32 15.30
CA ILE A 366 -4.75 -1.12 15.98
C ILE A 366 -5.27 0.10 15.19
N PRO A 367 -6.03 1.02 15.83
CA PRO A 367 -6.47 2.24 15.17
C PRO A 367 -5.28 3.05 14.66
N LYS A 368 -5.37 3.46 13.40
CA LYS A 368 -4.31 4.25 12.74
C LYS A 368 -4.49 5.73 13.03
N ASP A 369 -3.39 6.41 13.35
CA ASP A 369 -3.37 7.86 13.47
C ASP A 369 -2.91 8.45 12.14
N LEU A 370 -3.87 8.73 11.26
CA LEU A 370 -3.63 9.08 9.85
C LEU A 370 -3.29 10.57 9.67
N HIS A 371 -2.21 10.87 8.92
CA HIS A 371 -1.73 12.24 8.65
C HIS A 371 -1.33 12.41 7.18
N ILE A 372 -1.51 13.63 6.66
CA ILE A 372 -1.05 13.98 5.30
C ILE A 372 0.48 14.01 5.28
N ILE A 373 1.08 13.30 4.33
CA ILE A 373 2.53 13.38 4.07
C ILE A 373 2.86 14.06 2.73
N ASN A 374 1.90 14.17 1.81
CA ASN A 374 2.08 14.83 0.52
C ASN A 374 0.74 15.35 0.01
N ASP A 375 0.65 16.65 -0.29
CA ASP A 375 -0.42 17.26 -1.08
C ASP A 375 0.18 17.88 -2.35
N ALA A 376 -0.15 17.33 -3.51
CA ALA A 376 0.45 17.74 -4.77
C ALA A 376 0.19 19.21 -5.15
N ASP A 377 -0.90 19.83 -4.68
CA ASP A 377 -1.22 21.23 -5.00
C ASP A 377 -0.37 22.21 -4.21
N TYR A 378 0.11 21.80 -3.04
CA TYR A 378 0.85 22.65 -2.13
C TYR A 378 2.29 22.16 -1.89
N ALA A 379 2.89 21.53 -2.89
CA ALA A 379 4.25 21.00 -2.84
C ALA A 379 5.33 22.03 -2.42
N GLU A 380 5.04 23.34 -2.47
CA GLU A 380 5.92 24.42 -1.97
C GLU A 380 5.52 24.97 -0.59
N GLU A 381 4.24 24.91 -0.22
CA GLU A 381 3.69 25.49 1.01
C GLU A 381 3.56 24.47 2.15
N HIS A 382 3.48 23.18 1.82
CA HIS A 382 3.53 22.05 2.76
C HIS A 382 4.96 21.46 2.87
N ARG A 383 5.97 22.19 2.38
CA ARG A 383 7.40 21.88 2.60
C ARG A 383 7.71 22.06 4.08
N PHE A 384 8.20 21.02 4.75
CA PHE A 384 8.82 21.06 6.09
C PHE A 384 10.01 22.07 6.23
N GLU A 385 10.30 22.88 5.21
CA GLU A 385 11.36 23.90 5.24
C GLU A 385 10.91 25.24 5.83
N LYS A 386 9.61 25.48 6.04
CA LYS A 386 9.12 26.61 6.85
C LYS A 386 8.78 26.12 8.26
N LEU A 387 9.82 25.99 9.11
CA LEU A 387 9.79 25.39 10.46
C LEU A 387 9.41 23.90 10.45
N PRO A 388 9.70 23.11 11.51
CA PRO A 388 8.97 21.86 11.69
C PRO A 388 7.49 22.21 11.51
N LEU A 389 6.69 21.34 10.86
CA LEU A 389 5.25 21.37 11.13
C LEU A 389 5.17 21.57 12.65
N PRO A 390 4.62 22.70 13.16
CA PRO A 390 4.67 22.97 14.59
C PRO A 390 4.17 21.70 15.27
N ASP A 391 4.69 21.35 16.45
CA ASP A 391 4.26 20.13 17.14
C ASP A 391 2.71 20.03 17.14
N GLU A 392 2.03 21.18 17.13
CA GLU A 392 0.62 21.51 16.86
C GLU A 392 -0.01 21.09 15.50
N LEU A 393 0.67 20.45 14.55
CA LEU A 393 0.09 19.88 13.31
C LEU A 393 0.20 18.35 13.30
N PHE A 394 1.21 17.82 14.00
CA PHE A 394 1.14 16.48 14.62
C PHE A 394 0.19 16.45 15.83
N TYR A 395 -0.20 17.63 16.33
CA TYR A 395 -1.22 17.95 17.31
C TYR A 395 -2.15 19.04 16.74
N ASP A 396 -2.68 18.87 15.52
CA ASP A 396 -4.05 19.37 15.40
C ASP A 396 -4.81 18.54 16.42
N SER A 397 -5.17 19.16 17.54
CA SER A 397 -5.74 18.46 18.69
C SER A 397 -7.05 17.73 18.35
N THR A 398 -7.59 17.93 17.14
CA THR A 398 -8.51 16.97 16.55
C THR A 398 -7.76 15.68 16.22
N VAL A 399 -7.66 14.82 17.23
CA VAL A 399 -7.47 13.38 17.07
C VAL A 399 -8.37 12.92 15.91
N ASN A 400 -7.87 12.03 15.05
CA ASN A 400 -8.77 11.31 14.16
C ASN A 400 -9.80 10.59 15.03
N ASP A 401 -11.01 11.16 15.15
CA ASP A 401 -12.08 10.58 15.96
C ASP A 401 -12.45 9.18 15.45
N LYS A 402 -12.19 8.93 14.16
CA LYS A 402 -12.41 7.68 13.44
C LYS A 402 -11.32 7.42 12.40
N GLU A 403 -11.06 6.16 12.10
CA GLU A 403 -10.23 5.74 10.96
C GLU A 403 -11.07 5.82 9.68
N SER A 404 -11.14 7.01 9.07
CA SER A 404 -11.99 7.30 7.91
C SER A 404 -11.39 8.36 7.00
N VAL A 405 -11.67 8.30 5.69
CA VAL A 405 -11.22 9.32 4.72
C VAL A 405 -11.80 10.72 4.97
N LEU A 406 -12.80 10.87 5.83
CA LEU A 406 -13.33 12.17 6.24
C LEU A 406 -13.10 12.46 7.73
N SER A 407 -11.88 12.21 8.21
CA SER A 407 -11.52 12.35 9.63
C SER A 407 -10.37 13.34 9.85
N GLY A 408 -10.27 13.83 11.10
CA GLY A 408 -9.15 14.60 11.60
C GLY A 408 -8.72 15.80 10.74
N ASN A 409 -7.40 15.99 10.67
CA ASN A 409 -6.75 17.17 10.08
C ASN A 409 -6.84 17.25 8.54
N TYR A 410 -7.19 16.18 7.84
CA TYR A 410 -7.32 16.16 6.38
C TYR A 410 -8.76 16.25 5.86
N ARG A 411 -9.75 16.18 6.77
CA ARG A 411 -11.17 16.27 6.42
C ARG A 411 -11.49 17.52 5.60
N ASN A 412 -11.02 18.69 6.05
CA ASN A 412 -11.29 19.97 5.38
C ASN A 412 -10.71 20.01 3.97
N ARG A 413 -9.52 19.42 3.77
CA ARG A 413 -8.88 19.35 2.46
C ARG A 413 -9.63 18.42 1.51
N ILE A 414 -10.03 17.23 1.96
CA ILE A 414 -10.85 16.32 1.14
C ILE A 414 -12.22 16.93 0.83
N ALA A 415 -12.80 17.67 1.79
CA ALA A 415 -14.03 18.42 1.60
C ALA A 415 -13.91 19.53 0.54
N GLU A 416 -12.78 20.24 0.51
CA GLU A 416 -12.46 21.22 -0.53
C GLU A 416 -12.35 20.54 -1.90
N LEU A 417 -11.60 19.44 -2.00
CA LEU A 417 -11.40 18.69 -3.26
C LEU A 417 -12.73 18.15 -3.83
N ALA A 418 -13.65 17.71 -2.97
CA ALA A 418 -15.00 17.26 -3.36
C ALA A 418 -15.86 18.36 -4.02
N THR A 419 -15.49 19.63 -3.88
CA THR A 419 -16.21 20.74 -4.52
C THR A 419 -15.94 20.84 -6.03
N SER A 420 -14.82 20.27 -6.52
CA SER A 420 -14.38 20.34 -7.92
C SER A 420 -15.40 19.81 -8.94
N GLY A 421 -16.29 18.91 -8.51
CA GLY A 421 -17.29 18.28 -9.37
C GLY A 421 -16.73 17.12 -10.20
N TYR A 422 -15.51 16.68 -9.91
CA TYR A 422 -14.93 15.42 -10.38
C TYR A 422 -14.87 14.42 -9.22
N PRO A 423 -14.84 13.11 -9.50
CA PRO A 423 -14.80 12.10 -8.46
C PRO A 423 -13.46 12.11 -7.70
N LEU A 424 -13.52 11.80 -6.41
CA LEU A 424 -12.33 11.52 -5.60
C LEU A 424 -12.08 10.02 -5.60
N ILE A 425 -10.85 9.59 -5.86
CA ILE A 425 -10.50 8.16 -5.97
C ILE A 425 -9.57 7.79 -4.82
N PHE A 426 -9.96 6.78 -4.06
CA PHE A 426 -9.24 6.28 -2.91
C PHE A 426 -8.63 4.91 -3.21
N ASN A 427 -7.36 4.75 -2.87
CA ASN A 427 -6.64 3.48 -2.87
C ASN A 427 -5.95 3.29 -1.51
N ALA A 428 -6.00 2.08 -0.95
CA ALA A 428 -5.21 1.76 0.23
C ALA A 428 -3.71 1.77 -0.08
N LEU A 429 -2.91 2.20 0.89
CA LEU A 429 -1.46 2.00 0.93
C LEU A 429 -1.17 0.81 1.84
N ASP A 430 -0.40 -0.14 1.33
CA ASP A 430 0.02 -1.31 2.07
C ASP A 430 1.47 -1.72 1.73
N TYR A 431 2.10 -2.39 2.68
CA TYR A 431 3.41 -2.99 2.45
C TYR A 431 3.47 -4.34 3.16
N ALA A 432 3.94 -5.38 2.44
CA ALA A 432 3.91 -6.76 2.92
C ALA A 432 2.50 -7.20 3.39
N ASN A 433 1.46 -6.81 2.64
CA ASN A 433 0.06 -7.07 2.95
C ASN A 433 -0.38 -6.54 4.33
N LYS A 434 0.18 -5.40 4.75
CA LYS A 434 -0.23 -4.66 5.93
C LYS A 434 -0.58 -3.22 5.55
N PRO A 435 -1.86 -2.80 5.71
CA PRO A 435 -2.29 -1.46 5.37
C PRO A 435 -1.72 -0.44 6.36
N PHE A 436 -1.35 0.72 5.85
CA PHE A 436 -0.75 1.78 6.67
C PHE A 436 -1.23 3.18 6.30
N GLY A 437 -2.15 3.30 5.34
CA GLY A 437 -2.63 4.59 4.86
C GLY A 437 -3.50 4.48 3.63
N PHE A 438 -3.71 5.59 2.96
CA PHE A 438 -4.41 5.66 1.69
C PHE A 438 -3.93 6.84 0.83
N ASN A 439 -4.11 6.71 -0.47
CA ASN A 439 -4.00 7.81 -1.42
C ASN A 439 -5.39 8.29 -1.82
N CYS A 440 -5.51 9.60 -2.05
CA CYS A 440 -6.67 10.25 -2.64
C CYS A 440 -6.25 10.98 -3.92
N TYR A 441 -6.81 10.58 -5.06
CA TYR A 441 -6.60 11.23 -6.36
C TYR A 441 -7.80 12.10 -6.71
N TYR A 442 -7.54 13.26 -7.31
CA TYR A 442 -8.55 14.30 -7.58
C TYR A 442 -8.40 14.89 -8.99
N PHE A 443 -8.41 14.02 -9.99
CA PHE A 443 -8.28 14.41 -11.40
C PHE A 443 -9.38 15.38 -11.81
N GLN A 444 -9.03 16.36 -12.64
CA GLN A 444 -9.96 17.39 -13.15
C GLN A 444 -10.44 17.05 -14.58
N ASP A 445 -10.39 15.78 -14.95
CA ASP A 445 -10.77 15.24 -16.25
C ASP A 445 -11.11 13.74 -16.15
N TYR A 446 -11.71 13.19 -17.21
CA TYR A 446 -11.95 11.76 -17.39
C TYR A 446 -10.91 11.16 -18.35
N VAL A 447 -9.64 11.56 -18.23
CA VAL A 447 -8.58 10.95 -19.02
C VAL A 447 -8.16 9.66 -18.32
N ILE A 448 -8.56 8.53 -18.87
CA ILE A 448 -8.26 7.18 -18.37
C ILE A 448 -6.77 6.90 -18.11
N THR A 449 -5.84 7.61 -18.76
CA THR A 449 -4.41 7.50 -18.44
C THR A 449 -4.10 7.97 -17.02
N ASN A 450 -4.81 8.98 -16.50
CA ASN A 450 -4.70 9.44 -15.12
C ASN A 450 -5.15 8.34 -14.13
N TYR A 451 -6.29 7.70 -14.40
CA TYR A 451 -6.79 6.57 -13.60
C TYR A 451 -5.82 5.38 -13.61
N SER A 452 -5.19 5.11 -14.75
CA SER A 452 -4.16 4.07 -14.87
C SER A 452 -2.90 4.42 -14.05
N ARG A 453 -2.51 5.70 -14.02
CA ARG A 453 -1.37 6.19 -13.23
C ARG A 453 -1.65 6.12 -11.73
N ALA A 454 -2.89 6.29 -11.26
CA ALA A 454 -3.25 6.18 -9.84
C ALA A 454 -2.82 4.84 -9.23
N ALA A 455 -3.11 3.73 -9.91
CA ALA A 455 -2.69 2.39 -9.47
C ALA A 455 -1.16 2.27 -9.38
N ASN A 456 -0.44 2.75 -10.39
CA ASN A 456 1.01 2.67 -10.45
C ASN A 456 1.71 3.58 -9.41
N ILE A 457 1.19 4.79 -9.20
CA ILE A 457 1.66 5.72 -8.17
C ILE A 457 1.42 5.11 -6.80
N THR A 458 0.24 4.52 -6.57
CA THR A 458 -0.07 3.83 -5.30
C THR A 458 0.97 2.75 -5.01
N SER A 459 1.27 1.87 -5.97
CA SER A 459 2.29 0.83 -5.79
C SER A 459 3.70 1.41 -5.53
N ALA A 460 4.11 2.44 -6.27
CA ALA A 460 5.42 3.07 -6.09
C ALA A 460 5.56 3.74 -4.72
N VAL A 461 4.54 4.49 -4.29
CA VAL A 461 4.51 5.15 -2.98
C VAL A 461 4.46 4.11 -1.85
N SER A 462 3.62 3.07 -1.98
CA SER A 462 3.57 1.95 -1.04
C SER A 462 4.93 1.29 -0.82
N LEU A 463 5.61 0.94 -1.91
CA LEU A 463 6.96 0.33 -1.87
C LEU A 463 8.01 1.30 -1.36
N GLY A 464 7.95 2.58 -1.75
CA GLY A 464 8.88 3.61 -1.34
C GLY A 464 8.84 3.89 0.17
N ILE A 465 7.63 4.08 0.72
CA ILE A 465 7.42 4.31 2.16
C ILE A 465 7.81 3.05 2.94
N GLY A 466 7.31 1.89 2.52
CA GLY A 466 7.62 0.63 3.22
C GLY A 466 9.11 0.29 3.22
N GLY A 467 9.79 0.52 2.10
CA GLY A 467 11.24 0.36 2.00
C GLY A 467 12.02 1.38 2.82
N PHE A 468 11.57 2.65 2.88
CA PHE A 468 12.14 3.66 3.77
C PHE A 468 12.06 3.24 5.24
N ILE A 469 10.89 2.81 5.71
CA ILE A 469 10.66 2.39 7.10
C ILE A 469 11.60 1.22 7.45
N ASN A 470 11.68 0.21 6.57
CA ASN A 470 12.60 -0.91 6.75
C ASN A 470 14.06 -0.47 6.80
N MET A 471 14.47 0.45 5.93
CA MET A 471 15.85 0.98 5.90
C MET A 471 16.18 1.75 7.19
N GLN A 472 15.25 2.54 7.72
CA GLN A 472 15.43 3.24 8.99
C GLN A 472 15.56 2.27 10.16
N TYR A 473 14.69 1.28 10.22
CA TYR A 473 14.77 0.24 11.25
C TYR A 473 16.07 -0.55 11.17
N GLN A 474 16.54 -0.91 9.97
CA GLN A 474 17.85 -1.56 9.78
C GLN A 474 19.01 -0.68 10.25
N ARG A 475 19.00 0.63 9.93
CA ARG A 475 20.00 1.59 10.43
C ARG A 475 19.97 1.70 11.96
N PHE A 476 18.79 1.70 12.57
CA PHE A 476 18.62 1.69 14.02
C PHE A 476 19.21 0.41 14.65
N LEU A 477 18.86 -0.76 14.11
CA LEU A 477 19.42 -2.05 14.56
C LEU A 477 20.94 -2.09 14.43
N LEU A 478 21.49 -1.62 13.31
CA LEU A 478 22.94 -1.56 13.11
C LEU A 478 23.63 -0.65 14.13
N LYS A 479 23.07 0.53 14.42
CA LYS A 479 23.60 1.42 15.48
C LYS A 479 23.54 0.76 16.85
N LYS A 480 22.44 0.08 17.17
CA LYS A 480 22.26 -0.63 18.45
C LYS A 480 23.23 -1.81 18.59
N MET A 481 23.42 -2.58 17.51
CA MET A 481 24.40 -3.67 17.46
C MET A 481 25.84 -3.14 17.60
N ASP A 482 26.18 -2.03 16.94
CA ASP A 482 27.49 -1.39 17.06
C ASP A 482 27.76 -0.92 18.50
N ALA A 483 26.77 -0.27 19.13
CA ALA A 483 26.84 0.12 20.53
C ALA A 483 27.07 -1.09 21.45
N MET A 484 26.30 -2.17 21.28
CA MET A 484 26.46 -3.40 22.07
C MET A 484 27.79 -4.13 21.80
N TYR A 485 28.31 -4.04 20.58
CA TYR A 485 29.55 -4.72 20.17
C TYR A 485 30.80 -3.97 20.65
N ASN A 486 30.78 -2.63 20.66
CA ASN A 486 31.95 -1.82 20.99
C ASN A 486 31.93 -1.19 22.39
N HIS A 487 30.77 -1.05 23.04
CA HIS A 487 30.65 -0.38 24.34
C HIS A 487 30.24 -1.34 25.46
N ASP A 488 30.58 -0.98 26.69
CA ASP A 488 30.16 -1.64 27.91
C ASP A 488 28.76 -1.15 28.32
N ALA A 489 27.82 -2.07 28.50
CA ALA A 489 26.41 -1.74 28.72
C ALA A 489 26.14 -0.97 30.03
N LEU A 490 27.01 -1.11 31.05
CA LEU A 490 26.84 -0.42 32.33
C LEU A 490 27.40 1.00 32.31
N THR A 491 28.55 1.18 31.67
CA THR A 491 29.35 2.41 31.79
C THR A 491 29.33 3.30 30.55
N GLY A 492 28.89 2.79 29.39
CA GLY A 492 28.95 3.50 28.11
C GLY A 492 30.36 3.67 27.52
N LEU A 493 31.41 3.35 28.29
CA LEU A 493 32.80 3.31 27.82
C LEU A 493 33.00 2.21 26.78
N TYR A 494 34.11 2.23 26.06
CA TYR A 494 34.45 1.10 25.19
C TYR A 494 34.59 -0.19 26.00
N ASN A 495 34.05 -1.30 25.50
CA ASN A 495 34.38 -2.61 26.04
C ASN A 495 35.78 -3.04 25.53
N ARG A 496 36.27 -4.20 25.98
CA ARG A 496 37.61 -4.69 25.60
C ARG A 496 37.83 -4.78 24.09
N LEU A 497 36.81 -5.20 23.34
CA LEU A 497 36.89 -5.33 21.89
C LEU A 497 36.83 -3.98 21.19
N GLY A 498 35.90 -3.11 21.60
CA GLY A 498 35.77 -1.74 21.08
C GLY A 498 37.02 -0.91 21.31
N PHE A 499 37.66 -1.03 22.47
CA PHE A 499 38.96 -0.41 22.73
C PHE A 499 40.02 -0.87 21.73
N HIS A 500 40.14 -2.19 21.53
CA HIS A 500 41.13 -2.75 20.62
C HIS A 500 40.91 -2.27 19.18
N ASN A 501 39.65 -2.24 18.71
CA ASN A 501 39.27 -1.75 17.40
C ASN A 501 39.60 -0.27 17.24
N LYS A 502 39.22 0.58 18.21
CA LYS A 502 39.45 2.03 18.15
C LYS A 502 40.95 2.35 18.22
N TYR A 503 41.67 1.71 19.14
CA TYR A 503 43.11 1.92 19.33
C TYR A 503 43.92 1.46 18.11
N SER A 504 43.59 0.32 17.49
CA SER A 504 44.30 -0.19 16.31
C SER A 504 44.20 0.74 15.10
N HIS A 505 43.09 1.45 14.94
CA HIS A 505 42.92 2.45 13.87
C HIS A 505 43.70 3.73 14.15
N ILE A 506 43.74 4.18 15.40
CA ILE A 506 44.33 5.48 15.76
C ILE A 506 45.86 5.39 15.88
N LYS A 507 46.40 4.24 16.31
CA LYS A 507 47.85 4.07 16.52
C LYS A 507 48.67 4.19 15.23
N ASP A 508 48.08 3.83 14.08
CA ASP A 508 48.76 3.77 12.79
C ASP A 508 48.61 5.07 11.98
N LEU A 509 47.92 6.08 12.52
CA LEU A 509 47.79 7.39 11.89
C LEU A 509 49.15 8.12 11.86
N PRO A 510 49.61 8.64 10.70
CA PRO A 510 50.92 9.30 10.56
C PRO A 510 51.15 10.43 11.57
N GLU A 511 50.11 11.21 11.87
CA GLU A 511 50.13 12.32 12.80
C GLU A 511 50.31 11.88 14.27
N ASN A 512 50.11 10.60 14.59
CA ASN A 512 50.28 10.08 15.95
C ASN A 512 51.66 9.46 16.19
N ARG A 513 52.47 9.29 15.13
CA ARG A 513 53.81 8.72 15.25
C ARG A 513 54.70 9.58 16.15
N ASN A 514 55.40 8.93 17.09
CA ASN A 514 56.28 9.53 18.09
C ASN A 514 55.60 10.52 19.06
N LYS A 515 54.26 10.64 19.07
CA LYS A 515 53.56 11.43 20.10
C LYS A 515 53.63 10.73 21.47
N PRO A 516 53.52 11.50 22.57
CA PRO A 516 53.32 10.91 23.88
C PRO A 516 52.02 10.10 23.92
N VAL A 517 52.03 9.00 24.67
CA VAL A 517 50.86 8.17 24.98
C VAL A 517 50.82 8.01 26.48
N THR A 518 49.72 8.43 27.07
CA THR A 518 49.45 8.30 28.50
C THR A 518 48.33 7.31 28.71
N VAL A 519 48.57 6.29 29.53
CA VAL A 519 47.55 5.36 30.02
C VAL A 519 47.22 5.72 31.46
N ILE A 520 45.94 5.88 31.76
CA ILE A 520 45.39 6.14 33.09
C ILE A 520 44.53 4.94 33.47
N MET A 521 44.95 4.13 34.44
CA MET A 521 44.18 3.02 34.99
C MET A 521 43.47 3.48 36.25
N SER A 522 42.18 3.20 36.39
CA SER A 522 41.35 3.55 37.54
C SER A 522 40.56 2.32 38.01
N ASP A 523 40.63 2.05 39.30
CA ASP A 523 39.94 0.95 39.96
C ASP A 523 39.09 1.51 41.11
N LEU A 524 37.85 1.06 41.24
CA LEU A 524 36.92 1.48 42.29
C LEU A 524 37.34 0.95 43.67
N ASP A 525 37.57 1.85 44.62
CA ASP A 525 37.91 1.48 45.98
C ASP A 525 36.67 0.96 46.72
N GLY A 526 36.72 -0.29 47.21
CA GLY A 526 35.70 -0.84 48.10
C GLY A 526 34.44 -1.38 47.44
N LEU A 527 34.46 -1.68 46.13
CA LEU A 527 33.29 -2.22 45.42
C LEU A 527 32.64 -3.42 46.12
N LYS A 528 33.44 -4.36 46.64
CA LYS A 528 32.92 -5.53 47.38
C LYS A 528 32.10 -5.12 48.60
N TYR A 529 32.56 -4.14 49.37
CA TYR A 529 31.83 -3.62 50.52
C TYR A 529 30.49 -3.00 50.10
N ILE A 530 30.48 -2.26 48.98
CA ILE A 530 29.25 -1.65 48.46
C ILE A 530 28.25 -2.75 48.06
N ASN A 531 28.71 -3.75 47.28
CA ASN A 531 27.88 -4.88 46.86
C ASN A 531 27.32 -5.68 48.04
N ASP A 532 28.16 -6.01 49.02
CA ASP A 532 27.79 -6.88 50.14
C ASP A 532 26.80 -6.20 51.11
N ASN A 533 26.84 -4.86 51.25
CA ASN A 533 26.01 -4.13 52.21
C ASN A 533 24.82 -3.37 51.60
N PHE A 534 24.91 -2.96 50.33
CA PHE A 534 23.90 -2.13 49.66
C PHE A 534 23.35 -2.75 48.37
N GLY A 535 23.88 -3.91 47.97
CA GLY A 535 23.41 -4.68 46.82
C GLY A 535 24.10 -4.31 45.51
N HIS A 536 23.98 -5.22 44.53
CA HIS A 536 24.65 -5.09 43.23
C HIS A 536 24.20 -3.87 42.42
N ALA A 537 22.96 -3.42 42.54
CA ALA A 537 22.48 -2.21 41.86
C ALA A 537 23.24 -0.96 42.31
N GLU A 538 23.57 -0.84 43.60
CA GLU A 538 24.36 0.28 44.13
C GLU A 538 25.85 0.16 43.77
N GLY A 539 26.37 -1.06 43.66
CA GLY A 539 27.72 -1.31 43.11
C GLY A 539 27.82 -0.92 41.64
N ASP A 540 26.81 -1.28 40.83
CA ASP A 540 26.71 -0.89 39.43
C ASP A 540 26.65 0.64 39.28
N ARG A 541 25.88 1.31 40.15
CA ARG A 541 25.83 2.78 40.23
C ARG A 541 27.20 3.38 40.57
N ALA A 542 27.94 2.79 41.50
CA ALA A 542 29.29 3.26 41.86
C ALA A 542 30.27 3.11 40.70
N ILE A 543 30.24 1.98 39.97
CA ILE A 543 31.06 1.75 38.77
C ILE A 543 30.74 2.78 37.69
N ALA A 544 29.46 2.99 37.38
CA ALA A 544 29.02 3.99 36.40
C ALA A 544 29.47 5.41 36.78
N THR A 545 29.45 5.74 38.07
CA THR A 545 29.91 7.05 38.57
C THR A 545 31.41 7.26 38.32
N VAL A 546 32.25 6.26 38.59
CA VAL A 546 33.69 6.35 38.29
C VAL A 546 33.96 6.42 36.79
N ALA A 547 33.20 5.67 36.00
CA ALA A 547 33.30 5.75 34.54
C ALA A 547 33.00 7.15 33.99
N ASN A 548 31.93 7.81 34.50
CA ASN A 548 31.60 9.19 34.15
C ASN A 548 32.70 10.16 34.59
N ALA A 549 33.23 10.00 35.81
CA ALA A 549 34.33 10.81 36.31
C ALA A 549 35.58 10.69 35.41
N LEU A 550 35.91 9.46 34.99
CA LEU A 550 37.02 9.18 34.08
C LEU A 550 36.82 9.82 32.70
N MET A 551 35.61 9.70 32.16
CA MET A 551 35.24 10.25 30.85
C MET A 551 35.27 11.78 30.83
N ASP A 552 34.64 12.44 31.80
CA ASP A 552 34.56 13.92 31.88
C ASP A 552 35.91 14.58 32.21
N SER A 553 36.80 13.83 32.88
CA SER A 553 38.12 14.34 33.26
C SER A 553 39.15 14.24 32.13
N CYS A 554 38.96 13.30 31.20
CA CYS A 554 39.85 13.07 30.08
C CYS A 554 39.56 14.03 28.90
N PRO A 555 40.56 14.34 28.06
CA PRO A 555 40.36 15.15 26.86
C PRO A 555 39.54 14.40 25.79
N GLU A 556 38.91 15.11 24.85
CA GLU A 556 38.03 14.53 23.80
C GLU A 556 38.70 13.46 22.94
N ASN A 557 40.02 13.51 22.78
CA ASN A 557 40.79 12.52 22.02
C ASN A 557 41.17 11.28 22.84
N ALA A 558 40.72 11.17 24.09
CA ALA A 558 40.96 10.01 24.94
C ALA A 558 40.08 8.82 24.53
N ILE A 559 40.64 7.61 24.61
CA ILE A 559 39.91 6.36 24.43
C ILE A 559 39.71 5.74 25.82
N SER A 560 38.52 5.89 26.38
CA SER A 560 38.16 5.36 27.70
C SER A 560 37.43 4.02 27.57
N ALA A 561 37.82 3.03 28.37
CA ALA A 561 37.33 1.65 28.27
C ALA A 561 37.17 0.96 29.64
N ARG A 562 36.29 -0.03 29.69
CA ARG A 562 36.13 -0.98 30.81
C ARG A 562 36.47 -2.39 30.33
N PHE A 563 37.39 -3.06 30.99
CA PHE A 563 37.78 -4.44 30.63
C PHE A 563 37.03 -5.51 31.44
N GLY A 564 36.50 -5.17 32.61
CA GLY A 564 35.66 -6.03 33.44
C GLY A 564 35.68 -5.57 34.90
N GLY A 565 34.70 -5.99 35.70
CA GLY A 565 34.65 -5.63 37.14
C GLY A 565 34.66 -4.12 37.37
N ASP A 566 35.58 -3.64 38.18
CA ASP A 566 35.88 -2.24 38.49
C ASP A 566 37.07 -1.66 37.69
N GLU A 567 37.61 -2.40 36.72
CA GLU A 567 38.80 -1.98 35.95
C GLU A 567 38.43 -1.07 34.77
N LEU A 568 38.70 0.21 34.94
CA LEU A 568 38.43 1.29 33.98
C LEU A 568 39.76 1.94 33.57
N PHE A 569 39.94 2.29 32.31
CA PHE A 569 41.15 3.03 31.92
C PHE A 569 40.93 3.93 30.71
N SER A 570 41.81 4.91 30.57
CA SER A 570 41.82 5.83 29.44
C SER A 570 43.19 5.88 28.79
N VAL A 571 43.23 5.97 27.47
CA VAL A 571 44.44 6.15 26.68
C VAL A 571 44.37 7.48 25.95
N VAL A 572 45.34 8.35 26.20
CA VAL A 572 45.45 9.67 25.57
C VAL A 572 46.68 9.68 24.67
N ILE A 573 46.50 10.02 23.39
CA ILE A 573 47.59 10.16 22.42
C ILE A 573 47.80 11.64 22.12
N GLY A 574 48.98 12.16 22.44
CA GLY A 574 49.30 13.58 22.44
C GLY A 574 49.71 14.07 23.82
N GLU A 575 49.99 15.37 23.92
CA GLU A 575 50.34 15.98 25.20
C GLU A 575 49.11 16.03 26.12
N CYS A 576 49.27 15.54 27.34
CA CYS A 576 48.28 15.68 28.40
C CYS A 576 48.98 15.74 29.76
N ASP A 577 48.34 16.42 30.71
CA ASP A 577 48.81 16.47 32.10
C ASP A 577 48.07 15.39 32.91
N ALA A 578 48.73 14.25 33.08
CA ALA A 578 48.14 13.07 33.71
C ALA A 578 47.74 13.34 35.18
N GLU A 579 48.54 14.11 35.91
CA GLU A 579 48.23 14.49 37.29
C GLU A 579 46.99 15.39 37.36
N LYS A 580 46.85 16.36 36.46
CA LYS A 580 45.62 17.18 36.38
C LYS A 580 44.38 16.35 36.06
N ILE A 581 44.50 15.33 35.21
CA ILE A 581 43.36 14.44 34.91
C ILE A 581 42.96 13.67 36.18
N ILE A 582 43.91 13.09 36.93
CA ILE A 582 43.62 12.41 38.20
C ILE A 582 42.95 13.36 39.20
N HIS A 583 43.47 14.58 39.35
CA HIS A 583 42.87 15.58 40.25
C HIS A 583 41.43 15.94 39.86
N LYS A 584 41.11 15.98 38.55
CA LYS A 584 39.74 16.18 38.07
C LYS A 584 38.84 15.00 38.42
N ILE A 585 39.32 13.77 38.27
CA ILE A 585 38.57 12.56 38.65
C ILE A 585 38.25 12.61 40.15
N ASP A 586 39.25 12.89 40.99
CA ASP A 586 39.09 12.99 42.43
C ASP A 586 38.13 14.12 42.83
N SER A 587 38.22 15.28 42.17
CA SER A 587 37.31 16.40 42.41
C SER A 587 35.88 16.06 42.03
N TYR A 588 35.67 15.42 40.87
CA TYR A 588 34.36 14.98 40.41
C TYR A 588 33.71 14.04 41.43
N LEU A 589 34.46 13.03 41.89
CA LEU A 589 33.96 12.06 42.86
C LEU A 589 33.73 12.69 44.24
N LYS A 590 34.56 13.65 44.65
CA LYS A 590 34.36 14.41 45.89
C LYS A 590 33.07 15.23 45.83
N ASP A 591 32.82 15.91 44.73
CA ASP A 591 31.60 16.69 44.51
C ASP A 591 30.38 15.77 44.44
N PHE A 592 30.48 14.63 43.76
CA PHE A 592 29.42 13.61 43.75
C PHE A 592 29.10 13.13 45.17
N ASN A 593 30.11 12.73 45.96
CA ASN A 593 29.92 12.26 47.33
C ASN A 593 29.31 13.31 48.26
N ALA A 594 29.62 14.60 48.06
CA ALA A 594 29.05 15.69 48.85
C ALA A 594 27.56 15.91 48.59
N HIS A 595 27.05 15.53 47.42
CA HIS A 595 25.68 15.82 46.98
C HIS A 595 24.82 14.57 46.74
N SER A 596 25.39 13.37 46.68
CA SER A 596 24.67 12.14 46.30
C SER A 596 23.70 11.65 47.37
N GLY A 597 23.94 12.00 48.64
CA GLY A 597 23.16 11.51 49.79
C GLY A 597 23.27 9.99 50.02
N LEU A 598 24.26 9.33 49.39
CA LEU A 598 24.45 7.89 49.49
C LEU A 598 25.07 7.49 50.83
N PRO A 599 24.72 6.31 51.37
CA PRO A 599 25.26 5.81 52.65
C PRO A 599 26.70 5.30 52.55
N TYR A 600 27.34 5.43 51.39
CA TYR A 600 28.72 5.03 51.11
C TYR A 600 29.41 6.08 50.23
N THR A 601 30.74 6.08 50.26
CA THR A 601 31.57 6.98 49.44
C THR A 601 32.07 6.26 48.19
N VAL A 602 31.92 6.88 47.03
CA VAL A 602 32.52 6.41 45.76
C VAL A 602 33.93 7.00 45.62
N GLN A 603 34.95 6.16 45.59
CA GLN A 603 36.34 6.58 45.47
C GLN A 603 37.07 5.68 44.47
N THR A 604 38.13 6.19 43.86
CA THR A 604 38.95 5.39 42.94
C THR A 604 40.44 5.53 43.28
N SER A 605 41.20 4.49 42.99
CA SER A 605 42.65 4.55 42.91
C SER A 605 43.05 4.61 41.44
N SER A 606 43.78 5.67 41.05
CA SER A 606 44.18 5.89 39.66
C SER A 606 45.71 5.92 39.52
N GLY A 607 46.25 5.12 38.61
CA GLY A 607 47.68 5.05 38.29
C GLY A 607 47.93 5.38 36.83
N THR A 608 49.09 5.97 36.53
CA THR A 608 49.39 6.47 35.18
C THR A 608 50.73 5.97 34.66
N TYR A 609 50.82 5.82 33.34
CA TYR A 609 52.07 5.54 32.65
C TYR A 609 52.13 6.31 31.32
N THR A 610 53.16 7.15 31.16
CA THR A 610 53.39 7.94 29.95
C THR A 610 54.65 7.49 29.23
N THR A 611 54.54 7.26 27.92
CA THR A 611 55.66 6.91 27.04
C THR A 611 55.42 7.47 25.63
N SER A 612 56.15 7.04 24.60
CA SER A 612 55.99 7.52 23.23
C SER A 612 55.47 6.42 22.28
N LEU A 613 54.59 6.79 21.35
CA LEU A 613 54.06 5.90 20.32
C LEU A 613 55.10 5.67 19.20
N ASN A 614 56.06 4.79 19.44
CA ASN A 614 57.09 4.39 18.47
C ASN A 614 56.88 2.96 17.97
N ASP A 615 57.70 2.52 17.01
CA ASP A 615 57.58 1.20 16.35
C ASP A 615 57.70 0.00 17.34
N GLY A 616 58.20 0.23 18.56
CA GLY A 616 58.30 -0.79 19.63
C GLY A 616 57.24 -0.67 20.74
N PHE A 617 56.27 0.25 20.61
CA PHE A 617 55.24 0.47 21.61
C PHE A 617 54.26 -0.71 21.69
N ASP A 618 53.99 -1.17 22.91
CA ASP A 618 53.02 -2.22 23.21
C ASP A 618 52.02 -1.71 24.25
N ILE A 619 50.77 -1.54 23.80
CA ILE A 619 49.68 -1.03 24.63
C ILE A 619 49.41 -1.91 25.85
N LEU A 620 49.57 -3.23 25.73
CA LEU A 620 49.34 -4.16 26.84
C LEU A 620 50.41 -4.00 27.91
N LYS A 621 51.67 -3.70 27.52
CA LYS A 621 52.72 -3.38 28.49
C LYS A 621 52.46 -2.04 29.17
N ALA A 622 52.03 -1.02 28.43
CA ALA A 622 51.70 0.29 28.99
C ALA A 622 50.55 0.21 30.01
N ILE A 623 49.49 -0.54 29.69
CA ILE A 623 48.38 -0.85 30.61
C ILE A 623 48.89 -1.53 31.87
N ARG A 624 49.76 -2.55 31.76
CA ARG A 624 50.36 -3.22 32.93
C ARG A 624 51.19 -2.30 33.83
N PHE A 625 51.91 -1.33 33.25
CA PHE A 625 52.67 -0.37 34.05
C PHE A 625 51.76 0.61 34.79
N ALA A 626 50.70 1.10 34.13
CA ALA A 626 49.69 1.95 34.78
C ALA A 626 48.95 1.21 35.89
N ASP A 627 48.57 -0.06 35.64
CA ASP A 627 47.95 -0.95 36.62
C ASP A 627 48.84 -1.18 37.85
N LYS A 628 50.13 -1.47 37.65
CA LYS A 628 51.08 -1.58 38.77
C LYS A 628 51.13 -0.31 39.62
N LYS A 629 51.15 0.86 38.97
CA LYS A 629 51.13 2.16 39.67
C LYS A 629 49.83 2.40 40.42
N MET A 630 48.70 2.01 39.84
CA MET A 630 47.40 2.07 40.50
C MET A 630 47.38 1.18 41.75
N TYR A 631 47.89 -0.04 41.66
CA TYR A 631 47.93 -0.99 42.76
C TYR A 631 48.83 -0.52 43.92
N GLU A 632 49.96 0.13 43.62
CA GLU A 632 50.82 0.79 44.63
C GLU A 632 50.01 1.84 45.41
N ILE A 633 49.31 2.74 44.72
CA ILE A 633 48.46 3.77 45.32
C ILE A 633 47.31 3.17 46.15
N LYS A 634 46.68 2.10 45.64
CA LYS A 634 45.59 1.40 46.32
C LYS A 634 46.04 0.75 47.63
N ASN A 635 47.26 0.21 47.68
CA ASN A 635 47.82 -0.36 48.91
C ASN A 635 48.21 0.71 49.92
N ASP A 636 48.81 1.82 49.47
CA ASP A 636 49.16 2.94 50.36
C ASP A 636 47.92 3.53 51.04
N LYS A 637 46.81 3.68 50.30
CA LYS A 637 45.51 4.08 50.86
C LYS A 637 44.95 3.09 51.89
N LYS A 638 45.17 1.78 51.71
CA LYS A 638 44.73 0.75 52.66
C LYS A 638 45.58 0.76 53.93
N LEU A 639 46.89 0.92 53.80
CA LEU A 639 47.83 1.01 54.92
C LEU A 639 47.58 2.28 55.77
N GLY A 640 47.37 3.43 55.11
CA GLY A 640 47.03 4.68 55.80
C GLY A 640 45.67 4.67 56.50
N ARG A 641 44.73 3.81 56.09
CA ARG A 641 43.47 3.57 56.82
C ARG A 641 43.67 2.68 58.06
N SER A 642 44.57 1.69 57.99
CA SER A 642 44.86 0.81 59.13
C SER A 642 45.66 1.45 60.28
N GLU A 643 46.26 2.63 60.06
CA GLU A 643 46.94 3.40 61.12
C GLU A 643 46.00 4.43 61.79
N LEU A 644 44.75 4.57 61.31
CA LEU A 644 43.75 5.53 61.81
C LEU A 644 42.48 4.88 62.38
N ASP A 645 42.41 3.54 62.37
CA ASP A 645 41.45 2.71 63.13
C ASP A 645 42.13 2.17 64.39
#